data_AF-A0A1M3NBK8-F1
#
_entry.id   AF-A0A1M3NBK8-F1
#
_cell.length_a   1.000
_cell.length_b   1.000
_cell.length_c   1.000
_cell.angle_alpha   90.00
_cell.angle_beta   90.00
_cell.angle_gamma   90.00
#
_symmetry.space_group_name_H-M   'P 1'
#
loop_
_entity.id
_entity.type
_entity.pdbx_description
1 polymer ?
#
loop_
_entity_poly.entity_id
_entity_poly.type
_entity_poly.pdbx_seq_one_letter_code
_entity_poly.pdbx_strand_id
1 'polypeptide(L)'
;MHSVQPLGRLLVTSGLLTQQALDEVLALQKTDGRRLGELLAEKGLVRPHQLAQFLSHQLACPWVSLQRVEIAREAVEALPPAIALKHHMVPVHLRVTKGATTLYVAMDEPTDDIALAAASAAAAMPVKAMVALSSEIRAHLDRLYGSPTPAPEPSPSVRERAPSFASVPSIAVKDDASGKSLPSRPPKPPPPKPSAPLPSRDEPSILDVVDVIEEDPSSRPSPRPKVLVVEAKESLVVSVRAAAARFGGDAIGVTLADAASAAAAHSPCALVVTEDVYANERSGLDLLALETGALLVVSSEAFEGRQLEGLLEDAIKRWRRSSYEKGAVLEGRYELLRDVGGRVAGSRWEVRHLRTARRSLLKVGVRIDGDESDAESVRREQLALASFIHPGSVDLRDAGTTERNDPYIVVEMLEGRTLEGLVAARGALPTAEACSVIRQIADVLAAAHDASIRHGEVRPENVLIVRDAWGVERVKLVNWEAAIIADGAADVAIDLAGIGACAFLALAGRTRNEGEAVRSIGSGSGAPQELPPALASVIARTLGGAGADRFTSTKELVEALDAAAPPEPTRLHLLDAKPERRGTSVRPGPRSASVAPPAEEEEATEKPAPQPSSDATELRRYPRAAYRTPVRVEVPGIGAVDGRSEDISERGLFVVTRGKIADGAQVTVRFALPIDGKVVSESGVVRWSRAPHSGDGGGAARAVGIELTSPGPESVKQISRYVSFMAAEK
;
A
#
# COMPACT_ATOMS: atom_id res chain seq x y z
N MET A 1 -7.67 -35.76 7.20
CA MET A 1 -6.42 -35.46 6.49
C MET A 1 -6.80 -34.96 5.10
N HIS A 2 -6.75 -33.64 4.86
CA HIS A 2 -6.99 -33.11 3.51
C HIS A 2 -5.70 -33.24 2.69
N SER A 3 -5.80 -33.79 1.49
CA SER A 3 -4.64 -33.96 0.60
C SER A 3 -4.10 -32.58 0.18
N VAL A 4 -2.82 -32.33 0.47
CA VAL A 4 -2.08 -31.18 -0.06
C VAL A 4 -2.18 -31.23 -1.59
N GLN A 5 -2.74 -30.18 -2.22
CA GLN A 5 -2.84 -30.16 -3.67
C GLN A 5 -1.43 -30.10 -4.31
N PRO A 6 -1.19 -30.83 -5.42
CA PRO A 6 0.12 -30.83 -6.07
C PRO A 6 0.52 -29.44 -6.54
N LEU A 7 1.76 -29.04 -6.22
CA LEU A 7 2.35 -27.73 -6.54
C LEU A 7 2.14 -27.31 -8.00
N GLY A 8 2.29 -28.23 -8.95
CA GLY A 8 2.07 -27.95 -10.37
C GLY A 8 0.64 -27.47 -10.68
N ARG A 9 -0.38 -28.19 -10.17
CA ARG A 9 -1.79 -27.81 -10.38
C ARG A 9 -2.10 -26.46 -9.76
N LEU A 10 -1.50 -26.15 -8.61
CA LEU A 10 -1.66 -24.87 -7.93
C LEU A 10 -1.05 -23.72 -8.73
N LEU A 11 0.16 -23.88 -9.28
CA LEU A 11 0.81 -22.87 -10.13
C LEU A 11 0.05 -22.61 -11.45
N VAL A 12 -0.61 -23.64 -11.99
CA VAL A 12 -1.51 -23.48 -13.16
C VAL A 12 -2.79 -22.75 -12.77
N THR A 13 -3.40 -23.11 -11.63
CA THR A 13 -4.62 -22.44 -11.15
C THR A 13 -4.38 -20.97 -10.78
N SER A 14 -3.16 -20.60 -10.40
CA SER A 14 -2.79 -19.20 -10.11
C SER A 14 -2.25 -18.43 -11.31
N GLY A 15 -2.36 -18.96 -12.54
CA GLY A 15 -1.88 -18.30 -13.77
C GLY A 15 -0.36 -18.14 -13.90
N LEU A 16 0.44 -18.67 -12.96
CA LEU A 16 1.90 -18.55 -12.96
C LEU A 16 2.59 -19.54 -13.91
N LEU A 17 1.85 -20.52 -14.43
CA LEU A 17 2.35 -21.57 -15.30
C LEU A 17 1.22 -22.05 -16.22
N THR A 18 1.48 -22.28 -17.51
CA THR A 18 0.46 -22.90 -18.38
C THR A 18 0.40 -24.40 -18.14
N GLN A 19 -0.76 -25.02 -18.36
CA GLN A 19 -0.89 -26.48 -18.25
C GLN A 19 0.09 -27.22 -19.18
N GLN A 20 0.32 -26.69 -20.39
CA GLN A 20 1.33 -27.23 -21.31
C GLN A 20 2.75 -27.15 -20.74
N ALA A 21 3.16 -25.99 -20.20
CA ALA A 21 4.49 -25.83 -19.60
C ALA A 21 4.67 -26.74 -18.36
N LEU A 22 3.61 -26.96 -17.58
CA LEU A 22 3.61 -27.93 -16.50
C LEU A 22 3.86 -29.36 -17.02
N ASP A 23 3.14 -29.79 -18.05
CA ASP A 23 3.23 -31.15 -18.60
C ASP A 23 4.62 -31.42 -19.22
N GLU A 24 5.21 -30.42 -19.90
CA GLU A 24 6.59 -30.48 -20.39
C GLU A 24 7.62 -30.67 -19.26
N VAL A 25 7.46 -29.94 -18.15
CA VAL A 25 8.38 -30.07 -17.00
C VAL A 25 8.13 -31.34 -16.20
N LEU A 26 6.88 -31.82 -16.08
CA LEU A 26 6.57 -33.11 -15.47
C LEU A 26 7.12 -34.29 -16.30
N ALA A 27 7.14 -34.17 -17.63
CA ALA A 27 7.81 -35.14 -18.49
C ALA A 27 9.33 -35.16 -18.24
N LEU A 28 9.96 -33.99 -18.15
CA LEU A 28 11.38 -33.87 -17.82
C LEU A 28 11.70 -34.39 -16.40
N GLN A 29 10.82 -34.13 -15.43
CA GLN A 29 10.99 -34.55 -14.04
C GLN A 29 11.09 -36.08 -13.92
N LYS A 30 10.34 -36.82 -14.75
CA LYS A 30 10.41 -38.29 -14.80
C LYS A 30 11.75 -38.83 -15.30
N THR A 31 12.53 -38.04 -16.04
CA THR A 31 13.85 -38.42 -16.56
C THR A 31 15.03 -37.84 -15.77
N ASP A 32 14.86 -36.66 -15.16
CA ASP A 32 15.90 -35.93 -14.41
C ASP A 32 15.86 -36.24 -12.89
N GLY A 33 14.70 -36.64 -12.35
CA GLY A 33 14.54 -37.01 -10.93
C GLY A 33 14.57 -35.85 -9.93
N ARG A 34 14.92 -34.64 -10.38
CA ARG A 34 14.93 -33.40 -9.58
C ARG A 34 13.51 -32.96 -9.18
N ARG A 35 13.39 -32.04 -8.22
CA ARG A 35 12.09 -31.54 -7.75
C ARG A 35 11.47 -30.58 -8.78
N LEU A 36 10.16 -30.70 -9.01
CA LEU A 36 9.38 -29.88 -9.96
C LEU A 36 9.68 -28.37 -9.84
N GLY A 37 9.74 -27.86 -8.60
CA GLY A 37 10.04 -26.45 -8.34
C GLY A 37 11.43 -26.01 -8.83
N GLU A 38 12.47 -26.84 -8.70
CA GLU A 38 13.80 -26.50 -9.23
C GLU A 38 13.79 -26.40 -10.76
N LEU A 39 13.11 -27.34 -11.43
CA LEU A 39 13.05 -27.38 -12.89
C LEU A 39 12.25 -26.21 -13.47
N LEU A 40 11.19 -25.78 -12.78
CA LEU A 40 10.42 -24.60 -13.15
C LEU A 40 11.23 -23.31 -12.99
N ALA A 41 12.01 -23.21 -11.90
CA ALA A 41 12.90 -22.09 -11.63
C ALA A 41 14.06 -22.00 -12.64
N GLU A 42 14.71 -23.12 -12.95
CA GLU A 42 15.86 -23.18 -13.86
C GLU A 42 15.48 -22.90 -15.33
N LYS A 43 14.30 -23.35 -15.76
CA LYS A 43 13.77 -23.03 -17.09
C LYS A 43 13.23 -21.60 -17.22
N GLY A 44 13.25 -20.81 -16.14
CA GLY A 44 12.69 -19.45 -16.11
C GLY A 44 11.17 -19.40 -16.24
N LEU A 45 10.47 -20.54 -16.12
CA LEU A 45 9.02 -20.65 -16.27
C LEU A 45 8.27 -20.08 -15.06
N VAL A 46 8.88 -20.13 -13.87
CA VAL A 46 8.40 -19.47 -12.66
C VAL A 46 9.61 -18.81 -12.00
N ARG A 47 9.55 -17.52 -11.63
CA ARG A 47 10.70 -16.87 -11.00
C ARG A 47 10.95 -17.50 -9.62
N PRO A 48 12.22 -17.72 -9.20
CA PRO A 48 12.51 -18.45 -7.96
C PRO A 48 11.86 -17.86 -6.70
N HIS A 49 11.72 -16.52 -6.62
CA HIS A 49 11.01 -15.86 -5.51
C HIS A 49 9.50 -16.09 -5.51
N GLN A 50 8.85 -16.16 -6.69
CA GLN A 50 7.41 -16.44 -6.80
C GLN A 50 7.12 -17.84 -6.27
N LEU A 51 7.92 -18.82 -6.70
CA LEU A 51 7.85 -20.20 -6.22
C LEU A 51 8.00 -20.29 -4.70
N ALA A 52 8.98 -19.59 -4.13
CA ALA A 52 9.27 -19.65 -2.71
C ALA A 52 8.23 -18.91 -1.84
N GLN A 53 7.66 -17.80 -2.33
CA GLN A 53 6.51 -17.13 -1.71
C GLN A 53 5.26 -18.02 -1.75
N PHE A 54 5.04 -18.73 -2.87
CA PHE A 54 3.93 -19.67 -3.04
C PHE A 54 4.01 -20.83 -2.03
N LEU A 55 5.20 -21.42 -1.88
CA LEU A 55 5.48 -22.44 -0.86
C LEU A 55 5.29 -21.91 0.57
N SER A 56 5.72 -20.68 0.84
CA SER A 56 5.48 -20.01 2.14
C SER A 56 3.98 -19.88 2.46
N HIS A 57 3.17 -19.51 1.46
CA HIS A 57 1.71 -19.46 1.59
C HIS A 57 1.09 -20.85 1.81
N GLN A 58 1.50 -21.85 1.03
CA GLN A 58 0.96 -23.21 1.12
C GLN A 58 1.31 -23.92 2.44
N LEU A 59 2.50 -23.66 2.98
CA LEU A 59 3.04 -24.34 4.16
C LEU A 59 2.91 -23.51 5.45
N ALA A 60 2.29 -22.33 5.39
CA ALA A 60 2.16 -21.37 6.49
C ALA A 60 3.51 -21.04 7.19
N CYS A 61 4.60 -21.08 6.42
CA CYS A 61 5.97 -20.98 6.89
C CYS A 61 6.63 -19.73 6.30
N PRO A 62 7.26 -18.83 7.08
CA PRO A 62 7.86 -17.60 6.54
C PRO A 62 8.90 -17.91 5.46
N TRP A 63 8.89 -17.17 4.34
CA TRP A 63 9.96 -17.24 3.34
C TRP A 63 11.14 -16.33 3.70
N VAL A 64 12.36 -16.75 3.34
CA VAL A 64 13.58 -15.94 3.40
C VAL A 64 14.40 -16.13 2.11
N SER A 65 14.94 -15.04 1.54
CA SER A 65 16.03 -15.14 0.55
C SER A 65 17.35 -15.08 1.29
N LEU A 66 18.16 -16.13 1.16
CA LEU A 66 19.48 -16.16 1.78
C LEU A 66 20.46 -15.19 1.12
N GLN A 67 20.18 -14.73 -0.11
CA GLN A 67 20.98 -13.70 -0.79
C GLN A 67 20.86 -12.31 -0.16
N ARG A 68 19.77 -12.04 0.58
CA ARG A 68 19.42 -10.71 1.12
C ARG A 68 19.34 -10.69 2.65
N VAL A 69 19.79 -11.75 3.33
CA VAL A 69 19.78 -11.87 4.80
C VAL A 69 21.21 -11.97 5.34
N GLU A 70 21.53 -11.17 6.35
CA GLU A 70 22.74 -11.34 7.13
C GLU A 70 22.53 -12.47 8.13
N ILE A 71 23.42 -13.46 8.11
CA ILE A 71 23.36 -14.61 9.02
C ILE A 71 24.09 -14.24 10.32
N ALA A 72 23.36 -14.25 11.43
CA ALA A 72 23.92 -13.93 12.73
C ALA A 72 24.95 -14.99 13.16
N ARG A 73 26.12 -14.55 13.62
CA ARG A 73 27.20 -15.46 14.03
C ARG A 73 26.76 -16.42 15.14
N GLU A 74 25.97 -15.91 16.07
CA GLU A 74 25.39 -16.65 17.19
C GLU A 74 24.40 -17.73 16.72
N ALA A 75 23.76 -17.55 15.56
CA ALA A 75 22.90 -18.57 14.97
C ALA A 75 23.72 -19.69 14.30
N VAL A 76 24.86 -19.37 13.68
CA VAL A 76 25.81 -20.35 13.14
C VAL A 76 26.43 -21.18 14.28
N GLU A 77 26.83 -20.51 15.37
CA GLU A 77 27.38 -21.16 16.56
C GLU A 77 26.33 -22.03 17.30
N ALA A 78 25.03 -21.71 17.18
CA ALA A 78 23.94 -22.48 17.79
C ALA A 78 23.57 -23.77 17.03
N LEU A 79 23.95 -23.95 15.76
CA LEU A 79 23.59 -25.14 14.98
C LEU A 79 24.84 -25.90 14.47
N PRO A 80 25.10 -27.12 14.95
CA PRO A 80 26.27 -27.89 14.55
C PRO A 80 26.31 -28.17 13.02
N PRO A 81 27.49 -28.05 12.36
CA PRO A 81 27.63 -28.25 10.92
C PRO A 81 27.10 -29.60 10.43
N ALA A 82 27.25 -30.67 11.23
CA ALA A 82 26.76 -32.00 10.91
C ALA A 82 25.23 -32.10 10.79
N ILE A 83 24.48 -31.26 11.53
CA ILE A 83 23.02 -31.17 11.42
C ILE A 83 22.64 -30.30 10.22
N ALA A 84 23.26 -29.12 10.11
CA ALA A 84 23.04 -28.17 9.02
C ALA A 84 23.24 -28.79 7.62
N LEU A 85 24.35 -29.51 7.42
CA LEU A 85 24.66 -30.19 6.17
C LEU A 85 23.75 -31.39 5.88
N LYS A 86 23.46 -32.22 6.90
CA LYS A 86 22.65 -33.44 6.74
C LYS A 86 21.19 -33.15 6.39
N HIS A 87 20.63 -32.08 6.96
CA HIS A 87 19.22 -31.73 6.83
C HIS A 87 18.97 -30.49 5.95
N HIS A 88 19.99 -30.04 5.21
CA HIS A 88 19.93 -28.87 4.31
C HIS A 88 19.36 -27.62 5.00
N MET A 89 19.87 -27.30 6.20
CA MET A 89 19.38 -26.21 7.05
C MET A 89 20.43 -25.12 7.20
N VAL A 90 20.12 -23.89 6.79
CA VAL A 90 20.98 -22.72 7.04
C VAL A 90 20.45 -21.98 8.28
N PRO A 91 21.20 -21.88 9.39
CA PRO A 91 20.77 -21.04 10.50
C PRO A 91 20.82 -19.57 10.07
N VAL A 92 19.82 -18.79 10.43
CA VAL A 92 19.69 -17.39 9.97
C VAL A 92 19.84 -16.41 11.13
N HIS A 93 19.01 -16.53 12.16
CA HIS A 93 19.08 -15.66 13.34
C HIS A 93 18.50 -16.30 14.59
N LEU A 94 18.85 -15.73 15.75
CA LEU A 94 18.18 -15.98 17.02
C LEU A 94 17.14 -14.88 17.28
N ARG A 95 16.04 -15.19 17.97
CA ARG A 95 15.06 -14.21 18.44
C ARG A 95 14.70 -14.48 19.89
N VAL A 96 14.84 -13.48 20.75
CA VAL A 96 14.39 -13.53 22.15
C VAL A 96 12.97 -12.97 22.24
N THR A 97 12.05 -13.69 22.87
CA THR A 97 10.67 -13.23 23.12
C THR A 97 10.23 -13.68 24.50
N LYS A 98 9.87 -12.72 25.37
CA LYS A 98 9.45 -12.97 26.77
C LYS A 98 10.44 -13.87 27.57
N GLY A 99 11.74 -13.73 27.31
CA GLY A 99 12.80 -14.51 27.97
C GLY A 99 13.12 -15.87 27.33
N ALA A 100 12.38 -16.32 26.32
CA ALA A 100 12.70 -17.52 25.56
C ALA A 100 13.42 -17.17 24.25
N THR A 101 14.54 -17.83 23.96
CA THR A 101 15.26 -17.72 22.68
C THR A 101 14.72 -18.76 21.69
N THR A 102 14.57 -18.38 20.42
CA THR A 102 14.17 -19.27 19.33
C THR A 102 15.15 -19.10 18.17
N LEU A 103 15.66 -20.20 17.64
CA LEU A 103 16.52 -20.23 16.45
C LEU A 103 15.66 -20.35 15.19
N TYR A 104 15.92 -19.50 14.20
CA TYR A 104 15.25 -19.55 12.91
C TYR A 104 16.21 -20.12 11.85
N VAL A 105 15.74 -21.15 11.13
CA VAL A 105 16.52 -21.89 10.14
C VAL A 105 15.83 -21.87 8.78
N ALA A 106 16.58 -21.60 7.72
CA ALA A 106 16.11 -21.69 6.34
C ALA A 106 16.26 -23.13 5.82
N MET A 107 15.21 -23.65 5.20
CA MET A 107 15.08 -25.01 4.67
C MET A 107 14.30 -24.98 3.36
N ASP A 108 14.56 -25.95 2.47
CA ASP A 108 13.74 -26.19 1.29
C ASP A 108 12.55 -27.12 1.57
N GLU A 109 12.64 -27.92 2.63
CA GLU A 109 11.57 -28.76 3.14
C GLU A 109 11.22 -28.41 4.60
N PRO A 110 10.45 -27.32 4.84
CA PRO A 110 10.12 -26.85 6.19
C PRO A 110 9.15 -27.78 6.94
N THR A 111 8.66 -28.84 6.28
CA THR A 111 7.75 -29.85 6.84
C THR A 111 8.48 -31.10 7.35
N ASP A 112 9.81 -31.14 7.29
CA ASP A 112 10.58 -32.22 7.93
C ASP A 112 10.66 -31.99 9.46
N ASP A 113 9.63 -32.49 10.16
CA ASP A 113 9.56 -32.49 11.63
C ASP A 113 10.75 -33.22 12.29
N ILE A 114 11.39 -34.18 11.60
CA ILE A 114 12.55 -34.92 12.12
C ILE A 114 13.80 -34.03 12.07
N ALA A 115 14.02 -33.30 10.97
CA ALA A 115 15.07 -32.30 10.86
C ALA A 115 14.91 -31.19 11.91
N LEU A 116 13.69 -30.66 12.07
CA LEU A 116 13.40 -29.60 13.04
C LEU A 116 13.59 -30.07 14.49
N ALA A 117 13.16 -31.29 14.83
CA ALA A 117 13.40 -31.88 16.13
C ALA A 117 14.91 -32.10 16.39
N ALA A 118 15.66 -32.59 15.40
CA ALA A 118 17.11 -32.78 15.50
C ALA A 118 17.86 -31.46 15.69
N ALA A 119 17.50 -30.41 14.94
CA ALA A 119 18.04 -29.07 15.10
C ALA A 119 17.70 -28.46 16.47
N SER A 120 16.46 -28.61 16.93
CA SER A 120 16.02 -28.09 18.24
C SER A 120 16.74 -28.76 19.40
N ALA A 121 16.95 -30.09 19.32
CA ALA A 121 17.73 -30.83 20.30
C ALA A 121 19.22 -30.42 20.30
N ALA A 122 19.81 -30.23 19.11
CA ALA A 122 21.21 -29.82 18.97
C ALA A 122 21.48 -28.38 19.44
N ALA A 123 20.55 -27.46 19.17
CA ALA A 123 20.64 -26.05 19.58
C ALA A 123 20.19 -25.80 21.03
N ALA A 124 19.66 -26.82 21.71
CA ALA A 124 19.06 -26.73 23.05
C ALA A 124 17.98 -25.63 23.20
N MET A 125 17.29 -25.29 22.11
CA MET A 125 16.26 -24.25 22.06
C MET A 125 15.22 -24.53 20.98
N PRO A 126 14.00 -23.96 21.06
CA PRO A 126 13.00 -24.06 20.00
C PRO A 126 13.56 -23.60 18.65
N VAL A 127 13.35 -24.41 17.61
CA VAL A 127 13.69 -24.08 16.23
C VAL A 127 12.42 -23.82 15.42
N LYS A 128 12.47 -22.82 14.53
CA LYS A 128 11.41 -22.54 13.55
C LYS A 128 11.96 -22.54 12.14
N ALA A 129 11.27 -23.28 11.25
CA ALA A 129 11.56 -23.30 9.84
C ALA A 129 11.25 -21.94 9.17
N MET A 130 11.95 -21.69 8.07
CA MET A 130 11.66 -20.70 7.05
C MET A 130 11.90 -21.34 5.68
N VAL A 131 11.08 -21.04 4.69
CA VAL A 131 11.26 -21.52 3.31
C VAL A 131 12.39 -20.75 2.65
N ALA A 132 13.36 -21.45 2.08
CA ALA A 132 14.33 -20.89 1.12
C ALA A 132 14.51 -21.84 -0.07
N LEU A 133 15.21 -21.38 -1.11
CA LEU A 133 15.44 -22.18 -2.30
C LEU A 133 16.58 -23.19 -2.07
N SER A 134 16.42 -24.43 -2.54
CA SER A 134 17.45 -25.49 -2.44
C SER A 134 18.81 -25.08 -3.02
N SER A 135 18.84 -24.19 -4.02
CA SER A 135 20.05 -23.61 -4.59
C SER A 135 20.69 -22.55 -3.69
N GLU A 136 19.89 -21.68 -3.07
CA GLU A 136 20.37 -20.68 -2.09
C GLU A 136 20.93 -21.36 -0.83
N ILE A 137 20.28 -22.42 -0.35
CA ILE A 137 20.68 -23.21 0.81
C ILE A 137 22.03 -23.88 0.57
N ARG A 138 22.17 -24.61 -0.55
CA ARG A 138 23.44 -25.25 -0.94
C ARG A 138 24.57 -24.22 -0.99
N ALA A 139 24.38 -23.11 -1.70
CA ALA A 139 25.38 -22.05 -1.82
C ALA A 139 25.77 -21.40 -0.47
N HIS A 140 24.89 -21.38 0.52
CA HIS A 140 25.22 -20.85 1.86
C HIS A 140 25.85 -21.91 2.78
N LEU A 141 25.43 -23.16 2.70
CA LEU A 141 26.10 -24.26 3.40
C LEU A 141 27.56 -24.40 2.95
N ASP A 142 27.82 -24.29 1.64
CA ASP A 142 29.19 -24.30 1.08
C ASP A 142 30.04 -23.11 1.59
N ARG A 143 29.42 -21.93 1.82
CA ARG A 143 30.11 -20.74 2.36
C ARG A 143 30.35 -20.80 3.88
N LEU A 144 29.41 -21.36 4.63
CA LEU A 144 29.44 -21.40 6.11
C LEU A 144 30.21 -22.59 6.65
N TYR A 145 30.12 -23.74 5.98
CA TYR A 145 30.61 -25.03 6.46
C TYR A 145 31.45 -25.80 5.43
N GLY A 146 31.63 -25.26 4.22
CA GLY A 146 32.56 -25.81 3.25
C GLY A 146 33.99 -25.78 3.77
N SER A 147 34.71 -26.89 3.63
CA SER A 147 36.16 -26.90 3.84
C SER A 147 36.84 -26.01 2.78
N PRO A 148 37.99 -25.37 3.09
CA PRO A 148 38.73 -24.58 2.12
C PRO A 148 39.28 -25.50 1.02
N THR A 149 38.55 -25.64 -0.08
CA THR A 149 39.03 -26.30 -1.30
C THR A 149 40.25 -25.54 -1.81
N PRO A 150 41.38 -26.21 -2.12
CA PRO A 150 42.53 -25.55 -2.72
C PRO A 150 42.11 -24.84 -4.02
N ALA A 151 42.64 -23.64 -4.25
CA ALA A 151 42.36 -22.91 -5.48
C ALA A 151 42.74 -23.78 -6.70
N PRO A 152 41.93 -23.81 -7.77
CA PRO A 152 42.29 -24.53 -8.98
C PRO A 152 43.59 -23.94 -9.55
N GLU A 153 44.58 -24.78 -9.80
CA GLU A 153 45.83 -24.32 -10.43
C GLU A 153 45.52 -23.71 -11.80
N PRO A 154 46.19 -22.60 -12.16
CA PRO A 154 45.92 -21.92 -13.42
C PRO A 154 46.39 -22.78 -14.61
N SER A 155 45.43 -23.28 -15.39
CA SER A 155 45.70 -23.94 -16.67
C SER A 155 46.52 -23.03 -17.59
N PRO A 156 47.52 -23.57 -18.33
CA PRO A 156 48.44 -22.76 -19.12
C PRO A 156 47.74 -22.03 -20.28
N SER A 157 48.08 -20.76 -20.45
CA SER A 157 47.44 -19.86 -21.41
C SER A 157 47.86 -20.12 -22.85
N VAL A 158 46.95 -20.69 -23.65
CA VAL A 158 47.07 -20.70 -25.11
C VAL A 158 46.60 -19.35 -25.65
N ARG A 159 47.54 -18.59 -26.22
CA ARG A 159 47.25 -17.31 -26.90
C ARG A 159 46.64 -17.57 -28.29
N GLU A 160 45.38 -17.19 -28.49
CA GLU A 160 44.87 -16.98 -29.84
C GLU A 160 45.08 -15.54 -30.29
N ARG A 161 45.69 -15.37 -31.47
CA ARG A 161 45.88 -14.09 -32.16
C ARG A 161 44.73 -13.88 -33.15
N ALA A 162 44.33 -12.62 -33.32
CA ALA A 162 43.38 -12.22 -34.36
C ALA A 162 43.87 -12.60 -35.77
N PRO A 163 42.96 -12.96 -36.71
CA PRO A 163 43.32 -13.37 -38.06
C PRO A 163 43.71 -12.18 -38.94
N SER A 164 44.73 -12.39 -39.78
CA SER A 164 45.15 -11.50 -40.87
C SER A 164 44.94 -12.21 -42.21
N PHE A 165 44.56 -11.46 -43.25
CA PHE A 165 44.13 -12.01 -44.54
C PHE A 165 45.27 -12.35 -45.52
N ALA A 166 44.89 -13.16 -46.52
CA ALA A 166 45.51 -13.38 -47.84
C ALA A 166 46.70 -14.37 -47.97
N SER A 167 46.45 -15.49 -48.67
CA SER A 167 46.84 -15.64 -50.10
C SER A 167 46.49 -17.03 -50.67
N VAL A 168 46.25 -17.10 -51.98
CA VAL A 168 46.02 -18.31 -52.81
C VAL A 168 46.86 -18.15 -54.08
N PRO A 169 47.77 -19.09 -54.42
CA PRO A 169 47.58 -20.01 -55.57
C PRO A 169 48.33 -21.39 -55.39
N SER A 170 48.29 -22.44 -56.24
CA SER A 170 47.51 -22.79 -57.45
C SER A 170 47.65 -24.30 -57.78
N ILE A 171 46.61 -24.88 -58.43
CA ILE A 171 46.62 -25.84 -59.57
C ILE A 171 47.45 -27.15 -59.51
N ALA A 172 46.76 -28.30 -59.66
CA ALA A 172 46.99 -29.32 -60.72
C ALA A 172 45.82 -30.35 -60.77
N VAL A 173 45.57 -30.96 -61.94
CA VAL A 173 44.42 -31.87 -62.22
C VAL A 173 44.90 -33.09 -63.04
N LYS A 174 44.09 -34.18 -63.05
CA LYS A 174 44.08 -35.39 -63.94
C LYS A 174 44.70 -36.67 -63.36
N ASP A 175 44.23 -37.89 -63.65
CA ASP A 175 42.96 -38.39 -64.25
C ASP A 175 42.77 -39.90 -63.85
N ASP A 176 41.52 -40.37 -63.91
CA ASP A 176 40.99 -41.76 -64.07
C ASP A 176 41.80 -43.05 -63.75
N ALA A 177 41.13 -43.97 -63.02
CA ALA A 177 40.74 -45.32 -63.52
C ALA A 177 39.77 -46.06 -62.55
N SER A 178 38.91 -46.95 -63.07
CA SER A 178 37.71 -47.51 -62.38
C SER A 178 37.82 -48.97 -61.90
N GLY A 179 37.06 -49.34 -60.84
CA GLY A 179 37.13 -50.70 -60.25
C GLY A 179 36.01 -51.16 -59.27
N LYS A 180 34.75 -51.22 -59.73
CA LYS A 180 33.61 -52.10 -59.29
C LYS A 180 33.16 -52.28 -57.81
N SER A 181 31.85 -51.96 -57.64
CA SER A 181 30.75 -52.68 -56.94
C SER A 181 30.46 -52.62 -55.41
N LEU A 182 29.47 -51.77 -55.06
CA LEU A 182 28.20 -52.01 -54.29
C LEU A 182 28.18 -52.69 -52.88
N PRO A 183 27.15 -52.44 -52.02
CA PRO A 183 25.86 -51.78 -52.31
C PRO A 183 25.52 -50.50 -51.49
N SER A 184 24.44 -49.83 -51.91
CA SER A 184 24.07 -48.46 -51.53
C SER A 184 22.96 -48.34 -50.47
N ARG A 185 22.99 -47.20 -49.77
CA ARG A 185 22.02 -46.69 -48.78
C ARG A 185 20.64 -46.38 -49.42
N PRO A 186 19.50 -46.56 -48.73
CA PRO A 186 18.17 -46.28 -49.26
C PRO A 186 17.89 -44.77 -49.48
N PRO A 187 16.94 -44.41 -50.36
CA PRO A 187 16.76 -43.05 -50.87
C PRO A 187 15.99 -42.10 -49.92
N LYS A 188 16.21 -40.80 -50.12
CA LYS A 188 15.55 -39.69 -49.41
C LYS A 188 14.19 -39.36 -50.06
N PRO A 189 13.11 -39.13 -49.30
CA PRO A 189 11.81 -38.75 -49.87
C PRO A 189 11.82 -37.30 -50.44
N PRO A 190 10.91 -36.99 -51.39
CA PRO A 190 10.91 -35.73 -52.14
C PRO A 190 10.31 -34.54 -51.36
N PRO A 191 10.61 -33.28 -51.76
CA PRO A 191 10.07 -32.09 -51.12
C PRO A 191 8.61 -31.79 -51.56
N PRO A 192 7.73 -31.34 -50.65
CA PRO A 192 6.41 -30.80 -51.02
C PRO A 192 6.53 -29.41 -51.69
N LYS A 193 5.54 -29.10 -52.54
CA LYS A 193 5.46 -27.91 -53.40
C LYS A 193 5.02 -26.63 -52.66
N PRO A 194 5.31 -25.43 -53.19
CA PRO A 194 4.92 -24.16 -52.57
C PRO A 194 3.41 -23.92 -52.66
N SER A 195 2.84 -23.25 -51.65
CA SER A 195 1.43 -22.83 -51.62
C SER A 195 1.30 -21.48 -50.93
N ALA A 196 0.68 -20.53 -51.64
CA ALA A 196 0.08 -19.23 -51.26
C ALA A 196 0.65 -18.37 -50.09
N PRO A 197 0.68 -17.03 -50.23
CA PRO A 197 1.03 -16.15 -49.13
C PRO A 197 -0.01 -16.23 -48.00
N LEU A 198 0.47 -16.36 -46.76
CA LEU A 198 -0.35 -16.30 -45.55
C LEU A 198 -0.94 -14.89 -45.37
N PRO A 199 -2.18 -14.75 -44.87
CA PRO A 199 -2.67 -13.46 -44.40
C PRO A 199 -1.80 -12.98 -43.21
N SER A 200 -1.76 -11.66 -43.02
CA SER A 200 -1.14 -11.05 -41.85
C SER A 200 -1.71 -11.66 -40.57
N ARG A 201 -0.84 -12.23 -39.73
CA ARG A 201 -1.19 -12.51 -38.33
C ARG A 201 -1.11 -11.19 -37.59
N ASP A 202 -2.27 -10.66 -37.22
CA ASP A 202 -2.34 -9.76 -36.08
C ASP A 202 -1.84 -10.54 -34.85
N GLU A 203 -0.90 -9.96 -34.10
CA GLU A 203 -0.50 -10.49 -32.81
C GLU A 203 -1.65 -10.22 -31.81
N PRO A 204 -2.03 -11.19 -30.95
CA PRO A 204 -3.06 -10.95 -29.96
C PRO A 204 -2.60 -9.86 -28.99
N SER A 205 -3.49 -8.92 -28.67
CA SER A 205 -3.16 -7.85 -27.72
C SER A 205 -3.19 -8.39 -26.28
N ILE A 206 -2.63 -7.63 -25.34
CA ILE A 206 -2.58 -7.98 -23.91
C ILE A 206 -3.99 -8.12 -23.27
N LEU A 207 -5.05 -7.68 -23.96
CA LEU A 207 -6.44 -7.80 -23.51
C LEU A 207 -7.04 -9.22 -23.61
N ASP A 208 -6.43 -10.14 -24.36
CA ASP A 208 -7.03 -11.46 -24.68
C ASP A 208 -6.75 -12.58 -23.64
N VAL A 209 -6.19 -12.26 -22.47
CA VAL A 209 -5.73 -13.27 -21.46
C VAL A 209 -6.70 -13.43 -20.26
N VAL A 210 -7.79 -12.67 -20.19
CA VAL A 210 -8.78 -12.75 -19.09
C VAL A 210 -10.01 -13.55 -19.50
N ASP A 211 -9.84 -14.86 -19.80
CA ASP A 211 -10.98 -15.72 -20.10
C ASP A 211 -10.76 -17.22 -19.77
N VAL A 212 -10.82 -17.57 -18.47
CA VAL A 212 -11.23 -18.92 -18.01
C VAL A 212 -12.14 -18.83 -16.77
N ILE A 213 -13.39 -18.44 -17.02
CA ILE A 213 -14.63 -18.98 -16.42
C ILE A 213 -14.58 -19.38 -14.93
N GLU A 214 -15.04 -18.49 -14.06
CA GLU A 214 -16.28 -18.79 -13.32
C GLU A 214 -17.46 -18.14 -14.07
N GLU A 215 -18.70 -18.57 -13.78
CA GLU A 215 -19.92 -18.11 -14.48
C GLU A 215 -19.96 -16.60 -14.72
N ASP A 216 -20.37 -16.17 -15.93
CA ASP A 216 -20.59 -14.75 -16.28
C ASP A 216 -21.26 -14.01 -15.11
N PRO A 217 -20.55 -13.11 -14.41
CA PRO A 217 -21.07 -12.48 -13.20
C PRO A 217 -22.21 -11.49 -13.49
N SER A 218 -22.50 -11.18 -14.75
CA SER A 218 -23.72 -10.47 -15.16
C SER A 218 -24.96 -11.37 -15.26
N SER A 219 -24.77 -12.70 -15.32
CA SER A 219 -25.84 -13.70 -15.41
C SER A 219 -26.45 -14.10 -14.06
N ARG A 220 -25.69 -13.97 -12.96
CA ARG A 220 -26.25 -14.05 -11.60
C ARG A 220 -26.96 -12.73 -11.28
N PRO A 221 -28.26 -12.72 -10.98
CA PRO A 221 -28.94 -11.50 -10.60
C PRO A 221 -28.39 -11.01 -9.27
N SER A 222 -27.56 -9.96 -9.30
CA SER A 222 -27.03 -9.31 -8.10
C SER A 222 -28.18 -9.00 -7.14
N PRO A 223 -28.02 -9.17 -5.82
CA PRO A 223 -29.08 -8.83 -4.87
C PRO A 223 -29.44 -7.35 -5.06
N ARG A 224 -30.67 -7.10 -5.49
CA ARG A 224 -31.17 -5.73 -5.67
C ARG A 224 -31.74 -5.23 -4.34
N PRO A 225 -31.46 -3.99 -3.94
CA PRO A 225 -32.08 -3.39 -2.76
C PRO A 225 -33.60 -3.48 -2.89
N LYS A 226 -34.24 -4.09 -1.89
CA LYS A 226 -35.68 -4.34 -1.92
C LYS A 226 -36.44 -3.16 -1.34
N VAL A 227 -37.43 -2.71 -2.10
CA VAL A 227 -38.41 -1.70 -1.70
C VAL A 227 -39.71 -2.44 -1.40
N LEU A 228 -40.11 -2.45 -0.14
CA LEU A 228 -41.34 -3.08 0.33
C LEU A 228 -42.46 -2.07 0.24
N VAL A 229 -43.49 -2.36 -0.56
CA VAL A 229 -44.65 -1.48 -0.72
C VAL A 229 -45.81 -2.08 0.08
N VAL A 230 -46.15 -1.48 1.22
CA VAL A 230 -47.05 -2.08 2.22
C VAL A 230 -48.49 -1.63 1.98
N GLU A 231 -49.42 -2.59 1.90
CA GLU A 231 -50.87 -2.38 1.70
C GLU A 231 -51.25 -1.41 0.56
N ALA A 232 -50.48 -1.48 -0.53
CA ALA A 232 -50.66 -0.64 -1.71
C ALA A 232 -51.44 -1.33 -2.83
N LYS A 233 -52.16 -0.52 -3.63
CA LYS A 233 -52.70 -0.94 -4.93
C LYS A 233 -51.56 -1.31 -5.89
N GLU A 234 -51.79 -2.30 -6.74
CA GLU A 234 -50.80 -2.79 -7.72
C GLU A 234 -50.24 -1.66 -8.63
N SER A 235 -51.04 -0.63 -8.94
CA SER A 235 -50.60 0.56 -9.67
C SER A 235 -49.45 1.32 -9.00
N LEU A 236 -49.46 1.38 -7.66
CA LEU A 236 -48.38 2.00 -6.87
C LEU A 236 -47.16 1.07 -6.83
N VAL A 237 -47.35 -0.25 -6.67
CA VAL A 237 -46.26 -1.25 -6.70
C VAL A 237 -45.50 -1.19 -8.04
N VAL A 238 -46.21 -1.15 -9.17
CA VAL A 238 -45.62 -1.01 -10.51
C VAL A 238 -44.84 0.30 -10.66
N SER A 239 -45.40 1.41 -10.17
CA SER A 239 -44.76 2.73 -10.25
C SER A 239 -43.48 2.81 -9.41
N VAL A 240 -43.53 2.30 -8.17
CA VAL A 240 -42.37 2.21 -7.27
C VAL A 240 -41.32 1.25 -7.84
N ARG A 241 -41.71 0.12 -8.45
CA ARG A 241 -40.78 -0.80 -9.12
C ARG A 241 -40.06 -0.13 -10.29
N ALA A 242 -40.78 0.64 -11.12
CA ALA A 242 -40.19 1.39 -12.22
C ALA A 242 -39.21 2.47 -11.74
N ALA A 243 -39.50 3.15 -10.63
CA ALA A 243 -38.59 4.12 -10.01
C ALA A 243 -37.36 3.44 -9.39
N ALA A 244 -37.55 2.39 -8.58
CA ALA A 244 -36.46 1.65 -7.94
C ALA A 244 -35.50 1.03 -8.97
N ALA A 245 -36.02 0.51 -10.09
CA ALA A 245 -35.22 -0.06 -11.16
C ALA A 245 -34.24 0.94 -11.81
N ARG A 246 -34.56 2.25 -11.84
CA ARG A 246 -33.64 3.31 -12.32
C ARG A 246 -32.35 3.40 -11.50
N PHE A 247 -32.41 3.01 -10.23
CA PHE A 247 -31.28 3.03 -9.28
C PHE A 247 -30.73 1.62 -8.97
N GLY A 248 -31.18 0.61 -9.73
CA GLY A 248 -30.77 -0.80 -9.56
C GLY A 248 -31.50 -1.55 -8.43
N GLY A 249 -32.53 -0.95 -7.83
CA GLY A 249 -33.40 -1.60 -6.86
C GLY A 249 -34.49 -2.48 -7.51
N ASP A 250 -35.29 -3.12 -6.66
CA ASP A 250 -36.49 -3.87 -7.05
C ASP A 250 -37.57 -3.69 -5.99
N ALA A 251 -38.84 -3.69 -6.38
CA ALA A 251 -39.96 -3.42 -5.48
C ALA A 251 -40.98 -4.57 -5.44
N ILE A 252 -41.42 -4.93 -4.24
CA ILE A 252 -42.41 -5.98 -3.98
C ILE A 252 -43.53 -5.44 -3.11
N GLY A 253 -44.78 -5.78 -3.47
CA GLY A 253 -45.95 -5.51 -2.63
C GLY A 253 -46.03 -6.51 -1.49
N VAL A 254 -46.33 -6.04 -0.28
CA VAL A 254 -46.49 -6.87 0.93
C VAL A 254 -47.71 -6.43 1.74
N THR A 255 -48.30 -7.35 2.52
CA THR A 255 -49.34 -6.99 3.50
C THR A 255 -48.69 -6.34 4.73
N LEU A 256 -49.49 -5.64 5.57
CA LEU A 256 -48.98 -5.11 6.84
C LEU A 256 -48.49 -6.24 7.78
N ALA A 257 -49.18 -7.38 7.78
CA ALA A 257 -48.81 -8.54 8.59
C ALA A 257 -47.46 -9.16 8.16
N ASP A 258 -47.18 -9.20 6.86
CA ASP A 258 -45.93 -9.75 6.32
C ASP A 258 -44.76 -8.75 6.36
N ALA A 259 -45.05 -7.45 6.48
CA ALA A 259 -44.06 -6.37 6.38
C ALA A 259 -42.89 -6.55 7.36
N ALA A 260 -43.14 -7.01 8.57
CA ALA A 260 -42.08 -7.24 9.57
C ALA A 260 -41.11 -8.37 9.16
N SER A 261 -41.66 -9.50 8.68
CA SER A 261 -40.86 -10.64 8.21
C SER A 261 -40.07 -10.29 6.93
N ALA A 262 -40.71 -9.58 5.99
CA ALA A 262 -40.09 -9.12 4.77
C ALA A 262 -38.98 -8.09 5.03
N ALA A 263 -39.19 -7.15 5.96
CA ALA A 263 -38.19 -6.14 6.33
C ALA A 263 -36.98 -6.77 7.04
N ALA A 264 -37.19 -7.76 7.91
CA ALA A 264 -36.10 -8.53 8.51
C ALA A 264 -35.30 -9.34 7.47
N ALA A 265 -35.99 -9.99 6.52
CA ALA A 265 -35.35 -10.79 5.45
C ALA A 265 -34.58 -9.95 4.40
N HIS A 266 -34.87 -8.65 4.33
CA HIS A 266 -34.28 -7.74 3.34
C HIS A 266 -33.60 -6.52 3.98
N SER A 267 -33.26 -6.58 5.27
CA SER A 267 -32.69 -5.46 5.99
C SER A 267 -31.30 -5.07 5.45
N PRO A 268 -30.99 -3.76 5.34
CA PRO A 268 -31.94 -2.66 5.42
C PRO A 268 -32.75 -2.49 4.11
N CYS A 269 -34.01 -2.08 4.22
CA CYS A 269 -34.89 -1.91 3.07
C CYS A 269 -35.50 -0.50 3.02
N ALA A 270 -36.26 -0.20 1.98
CA ALA A 270 -37.23 0.90 2.02
C ALA A 270 -38.62 0.34 2.34
N LEU A 271 -39.37 0.99 3.22
CA LEU A 271 -40.78 0.75 3.48
C LEU A 271 -41.58 1.88 2.84
N VAL A 272 -42.27 1.63 1.72
CA VAL A 272 -43.16 2.59 1.07
C VAL A 272 -44.59 2.29 1.50
N VAL A 273 -45.25 3.29 2.08
CA VAL A 273 -46.62 3.18 2.61
C VAL A 273 -47.48 4.33 2.10
N THR A 274 -48.80 4.13 2.00
CA THR A 274 -49.71 5.25 1.68
C THR A 274 -49.92 6.14 2.90
N GLU A 275 -50.31 7.41 2.68
CA GLU A 275 -50.69 8.33 3.76
C GLU A 275 -51.78 7.75 4.67
N ASP A 276 -52.80 7.09 4.11
CA ASP A 276 -53.88 6.44 4.87
C ASP A 276 -53.36 5.29 5.75
N VAL A 277 -52.50 4.42 5.21
CA VAL A 277 -51.90 3.30 5.96
C VAL A 277 -50.99 3.84 7.07
N TYR A 278 -50.18 4.87 6.78
CA TYR A 278 -49.34 5.51 7.79
C TYR A 278 -50.16 6.22 8.89
N ALA A 279 -51.28 6.86 8.55
CA ALA A 279 -52.15 7.50 9.53
C ALA A 279 -52.76 6.49 10.53
N ASN A 280 -53.12 5.29 10.06
CA ASN A 280 -53.73 4.25 10.88
C ASN A 280 -52.70 3.49 11.73
N GLU A 281 -51.54 3.14 11.16
CA GLU A 281 -50.57 2.19 11.75
C GLU A 281 -49.22 2.83 12.10
N ARG A 282 -49.22 4.16 12.29
CA ARG A 282 -48.03 4.99 12.51
C ARG A 282 -47.02 4.40 13.49
N SER A 283 -47.47 4.05 14.70
CA SER A 283 -46.57 3.59 15.76
C SER A 283 -45.96 2.21 15.47
N GLY A 284 -46.67 1.34 14.74
CA GLY A 284 -46.14 0.06 14.30
C GLY A 284 -45.10 0.22 13.20
N LEU A 285 -45.38 1.07 12.21
CA LEU A 285 -44.48 1.36 11.08
C LEU A 285 -43.22 2.14 11.50
N ASP A 286 -43.35 3.14 12.37
CA ASP A 286 -42.22 3.90 12.93
C ASP A 286 -41.29 2.97 13.74
N LEU A 287 -41.86 2.05 14.52
CA LEU A 287 -41.09 1.07 15.32
C LEU A 287 -40.42 0.01 14.44
N LEU A 288 -41.14 -0.56 13.46
CA LEU A 288 -40.59 -1.53 12.51
C LEU A 288 -39.42 -0.92 11.70
N ALA A 289 -39.56 0.31 11.24
CA ALA A 289 -38.51 1.01 10.51
C ALA A 289 -37.25 1.22 11.37
N LEU A 290 -37.43 1.51 12.67
CA LEU A 290 -36.35 1.68 13.62
C LEU A 290 -35.65 0.35 13.96
N GLU A 291 -36.39 -0.74 14.15
CA GLU A 291 -35.84 -2.07 14.45
C GLU A 291 -35.10 -2.70 13.25
N THR A 292 -35.61 -2.51 12.03
CA THR A 292 -35.02 -3.10 10.81
C THR A 292 -34.05 -2.16 10.07
N GLY A 293 -33.84 -0.95 10.59
CA GLY A 293 -33.01 0.08 9.95
C GLY A 293 -33.54 0.58 8.60
N ALA A 294 -34.82 0.37 8.33
CA ALA A 294 -35.44 0.66 7.04
C ALA A 294 -35.76 2.16 6.89
N LEU A 295 -35.66 2.67 5.65
CA LEU A 295 -36.17 4.01 5.35
C LEU A 295 -37.69 3.95 5.17
N LEU A 296 -38.44 4.52 6.11
CA LEU A 296 -39.89 4.69 5.97
C LEU A 296 -40.18 5.88 5.05
N VAL A 297 -41.02 5.64 4.04
CA VAL A 297 -41.36 6.56 2.96
C VAL A 297 -42.88 6.59 2.83
N VAL A 298 -43.49 7.73 3.14
CA VAL A 298 -44.94 7.94 3.02
C VAL A 298 -45.25 8.60 1.67
N SER A 299 -46.23 8.06 0.95
CA SER A 299 -46.64 8.49 -0.39
C SER A 299 -48.16 8.69 -0.44
N SER A 300 -48.64 9.59 -1.30
CA SER A 300 -50.05 9.57 -1.72
C SER A 300 -50.30 8.37 -2.65
N GLU A 301 -51.57 8.01 -2.91
CA GLU A 301 -51.91 6.93 -3.86
C GLU A 301 -51.50 7.26 -5.31
N ALA A 302 -51.43 8.54 -5.66
CA ALA A 302 -50.97 9.02 -6.95
C ALA A 302 -49.45 9.22 -6.90
N PHE A 303 -48.68 8.25 -7.41
CA PHE A 303 -47.22 8.31 -7.45
C PHE A 303 -46.73 9.39 -8.43
N GLU A 304 -46.71 10.65 -8.00
CA GLU A 304 -46.15 11.78 -8.76
C GLU A 304 -44.61 11.70 -8.77
N GLY A 305 -44.12 10.86 -9.68
CA GLY A 305 -42.76 10.31 -9.73
C GLY A 305 -41.63 11.32 -10.03
N ARG A 306 -41.44 12.29 -9.15
CA ARG A 306 -40.19 13.07 -8.96
C ARG A 306 -39.85 13.31 -7.50
N GLN A 307 -40.84 13.47 -6.60
CA GLN A 307 -40.57 13.72 -5.18
C GLN A 307 -40.06 12.47 -4.45
N LEU A 308 -40.56 11.29 -4.82
CA LEU A 308 -40.20 10.01 -4.19
C LEU A 308 -38.91 9.39 -4.76
N GLU A 309 -38.47 9.81 -5.95
CA GLU A 309 -37.26 9.24 -6.58
C GLU A 309 -36.02 9.48 -5.72
N GLY A 310 -35.83 10.70 -5.18
CA GLY A 310 -34.71 11.02 -4.30
C GLY A 310 -34.72 10.26 -2.96
N LEU A 311 -35.92 9.92 -2.43
CA LEU A 311 -36.03 9.13 -1.19
C LEU A 311 -35.71 7.64 -1.44
N LEU A 312 -36.15 7.09 -2.58
CA LEU A 312 -35.79 5.73 -2.99
C LEU A 312 -34.30 5.63 -3.33
N GLU A 313 -33.75 6.65 -4.00
CA GLU A 313 -32.32 6.81 -4.25
C GLU A 313 -31.53 6.83 -2.93
N ASP A 314 -31.95 7.63 -1.94
CA ASP A 314 -31.32 7.69 -0.62
C ASP A 314 -31.43 6.38 0.18
N ALA A 315 -32.54 5.63 0.06
CA ALA A 315 -32.67 4.30 0.65
C ALA A 315 -31.69 3.30 0.01
N ILE A 316 -31.60 3.31 -1.32
CA ILE A 316 -30.70 2.45 -2.09
C ILE A 316 -29.23 2.79 -1.80
N LYS A 317 -28.90 4.09 -1.69
CA LYS A 317 -27.60 4.59 -1.21
C LYS A 317 -27.29 4.12 0.21
N ARG A 318 -28.27 4.13 1.12
CA ARG A 318 -28.11 3.59 2.49
C ARG A 318 -27.78 2.10 2.46
N TRP A 319 -28.55 1.32 1.71
CA TRP A 319 -28.39 -0.13 1.61
C TRP A 319 -27.02 -0.56 1.06
N ARG A 320 -26.52 0.15 0.04
CA ARG A 320 -25.16 -0.11 -0.48
C ARG A 320 -24.08 0.14 0.57
N ARG A 321 -24.24 1.14 1.44
CA ARG A 321 -23.28 1.49 2.50
C ARG A 321 -23.33 0.55 3.70
N SER A 322 -24.52 0.21 4.19
CA SER A 322 -24.72 -0.66 5.37
C SER A 322 -24.32 -2.12 5.16
N SER A 323 -24.12 -2.53 3.90
CA SER A 323 -23.78 -3.91 3.56
C SER A 323 -22.31 -4.25 3.81
N TYR A 324 -21.48 -3.23 4.02
CA TYR A 324 -20.11 -3.35 4.50
C TYR A 324 -20.08 -2.77 5.91
N GLU A 325 -20.55 -3.56 6.89
CA GLU A 325 -20.60 -3.18 8.31
C GLU A 325 -19.71 -4.06 9.18
N LYS A 326 -19.35 -3.55 10.35
CA LYS A 326 -18.50 -4.28 11.31
C LYS A 326 -19.20 -5.56 11.78
N GLY A 327 -18.52 -6.70 11.64
CA GLY A 327 -19.02 -8.03 11.95
C GLY A 327 -19.62 -8.76 10.74
N ALA A 328 -19.85 -8.08 9.62
CA ALA A 328 -20.24 -8.74 8.37
C ALA A 328 -19.10 -9.67 7.88
N VAL A 329 -19.47 -10.73 7.16
CA VAL A 329 -18.51 -11.67 6.56
C VAL A 329 -18.60 -11.56 5.04
N LEU A 330 -17.54 -11.04 4.42
CA LEU A 330 -17.42 -10.93 2.98
C LEU A 330 -17.04 -12.28 2.36
N GLU A 331 -17.76 -12.70 1.31
CA GLU A 331 -17.54 -13.95 0.56
C GLU A 331 -17.37 -15.21 1.43
N GLY A 332 -18.02 -15.25 2.59
CA GLY A 332 -17.87 -16.36 3.57
C GLY A 332 -16.46 -16.53 4.14
N ARG A 333 -15.54 -15.60 3.88
CA ARG A 333 -14.08 -15.75 4.13
C ARG A 333 -13.49 -14.65 5.01
N TYR A 334 -13.97 -13.40 4.91
CA TYR A 334 -13.36 -12.24 5.57
C TYR A 334 -14.34 -11.52 6.48
N GLU A 335 -14.14 -11.65 7.79
CA GLU A 335 -14.90 -10.89 8.79
C GLU A 335 -14.40 -9.44 8.86
N LEU A 336 -15.29 -8.48 8.67
CA LEU A 336 -15.01 -7.05 8.72
C LEU A 336 -14.85 -6.58 10.18
N LEU A 337 -13.63 -6.31 10.66
CA LEU A 337 -13.37 -6.00 12.07
C LEU A 337 -13.49 -4.50 12.38
N ARG A 338 -12.98 -3.64 11.50
CA ARG A 338 -12.85 -2.20 11.73
C ARG A 338 -12.67 -1.45 10.41
N ASP A 339 -13.43 -0.37 10.20
CA ASP A 339 -13.19 0.56 9.10
C ASP A 339 -11.84 1.27 9.35
N VAL A 340 -10.95 1.22 8.36
CA VAL A 340 -9.61 1.83 8.40
C VAL A 340 -9.64 3.24 7.78
N GLY A 341 -10.75 3.61 7.14
CA GLY A 341 -10.95 4.86 6.43
C GLY A 341 -10.57 4.75 4.95
N GLY A 342 -11.31 5.46 4.10
CA GLY A 342 -11.09 5.55 2.66
C GLY A 342 -11.67 6.84 2.09
N ARG A 343 -11.69 6.98 0.75
CA ARG A 343 -12.47 8.04 0.08
C ARG A 343 -13.97 7.88 0.37
N VAL A 344 -14.42 6.65 0.55
CA VAL A 344 -15.80 6.25 0.83
C VAL A 344 -15.81 5.51 2.18
N ALA A 345 -16.80 5.82 3.02
CA ALA A 345 -16.99 5.09 4.29
C ALA A 345 -17.32 3.62 4.00
N GLY A 346 -16.67 2.69 4.70
CA GLY A 346 -16.79 1.27 4.43
C GLY A 346 -16.08 0.77 3.15
N SER A 347 -15.23 1.56 2.49
CA SER A 347 -14.43 1.07 1.34
C SER A 347 -13.07 0.46 1.72
N ARG A 348 -12.59 0.62 2.96
CA ARG A 348 -11.35 -0.04 3.45
C ARG A 348 -11.52 -0.61 4.86
N TRP A 349 -11.34 -1.91 4.99
CA TRP A 349 -11.54 -2.67 6.20
C TRP A 349 -10.27 -3.36 6.66
N GLU A 350 -10.05 -3.31 7.95
CA GLU A 350 -9.29 -4.33 8.62
C GLU A 350 -10.17 -5.58 8.74
N VAL A 351 -9.68 -6.71 8.24
CA VAL A 351 -10.42 -7.96 8.18
C VAL A 351 -9.67 -9.11 8.84
N ARG A 352 -10.43 -10.09 9.35
CA ARG A 352 -9.90 -11.39 9.77
C ARG A 352 -10.34 -12.47 8.79
N HIS A 353 -9.37 -13.15 8.18
CA HIS A 353 -9.68 -14.32 7.37
C HIS A 353 -10.10 -15.50 8.28
N LEU A 354 -11.33 -15.98 8.13
CA LEU A 354 -11.98 -16.88 9.09
C LEU A 354 -11.25 -18.21 9.29
N ARG A 355 -10.60 -18.75 8.26
CA ARG A 355 -9.91 -20.05 8.33
C ARG A 355 -8.47 -19.99 8.87
N THR A 356 -7.80 -18.83 8.79
CA THR A 356 -6.39 -18.67 9.19
C THR A 356 -6.21 -17.71 10.37
N ALA A 357 -7.29 -17.05 10.80
CA ALA A 357 -7.29 -15.95 11.77
C ALA A 357 -6.35 -14.77 11.44
N ARG A 358 -5.78 -14.72 10.22
CA ARG A 358 -4.84 -13.68 9.80
C ARG A 358 -5.57 -12.35 9.62
N ARG A 359 -5.00 -11.27 10.16
CA ARG A 359 -5.43 -9.89 9.90
C ARG A 359 -4.85 -9.40 8.57
N SER A 360 -5.70 -8.77 7.76
CA SER A 360 -5.36 -8.19 6.45
C SER A 360 -6.06 -6.85 6.28
N LEU A 361 -5.59 -6.04 5.33
CA LEU A 361 -6.32 -4.89 4.83
C LEU A 361 -7.13 -5.35 3.60
N LEU A 362 -8.43 -5.10 3.61
CA LEU A 362 -9.33 -5.35 2.49
C LEU A 362 -9.84 -4.01 1.99
N LYS A 363 -9.81 -3.76 0.68
CA LYS A 363 -10.53 -2.64 0.06
C LYS A 363 -11.67 -3.17 -0.78
N VAL A 364 -12.81 -2.50 -0.77
CA VAL A 364 -13.96 -2.75 -1.66
C VAL A 364 -14.19 -1.49 -2.48
N GLY A 365 -14.23 -1.61 -3.80
CA GLY A 365 -14.53 -0.49 -4.69
C GLY A 365 -16.04 -0.31 -4.80
N VAL A 366 -16.59 0.62 -4.02
CA VAL A 366 -18.05 0.75 -3.82
C VAL A 366 -18.66 1.61 -4.92
N ARG A 367 -19.62 1.06 -5.68
CA ARG A 367 -20.37 1.84 -6.68
C ARG A 367 -21.44 2.73 -6.06
N ILE A 368 -21.24 4.04 -6.16
CA ILE A 368 -22.18 5.06 -5.71
C ILE A 368 -22.76 5.75 -6.95
N ASP A 369 -24.09 5.84 -7.05
CA ASP A 369 -24.80 6.68 -8.04
C ASP A 369 -24.47 6.40 -9.53
N GLY A 370 -23.99 5.19 -9.82
CA GLY A 370 -23.53 4.79 -11.16
C GLY A 370 -22.08 5.16 -11.47
N ASP A 371 -21.41 5.86 -10.56
CA ASP A 371 -19.96 6.10 -10.62
C ASP A 371 -19.20 4.79 -10.30
N GLU A 372 -18.49 4.29 -11.31
CA GLU A 372 -17.57 3.16 -11.16
C GLU A 372 -16.15 3.60 -10.75
N SER A 373 -15.86 4.89 -10.53
CA SER A 373 -14.48 5.36 -10.31
C SER A 373 -13.74 4.65 -9.16
N ASP A 374 -14.44 4.36 -8.06
CA ASP A 374 -13.86 3.63 -6.91
C ASP A 374 -13.67 2.14 -7.25
N ALA A 375 -14.68 1.50 -7.86
CA ALA A 375 -14.62 0.14 -8.39
C ALA A 375 -13.44 -0.05 -9.36
N GLU A 376 -13.32 0.83 -10.35
CA GLU A 376 -12.28 0.82 -11.36
C GLU A 376 -10.90 1.12 -10.79
N SER A 377 -10.80 1.92 -9.72
CA SER A 377 -9.54 2.11 -8.99
C SER A 377 -9.08 0.85 -8.26
N VAL A 378 -10.01 0.07 -7.70
CA VAL A 378 -9.71 -1.23 -7.09
C VAL A 378 -9.36 -2.27 -8.15
N ARG A 379 -10.05 -2.30 -9.31
CA ARG A 379 -9.66 -3.19 -10.44
C ARG A 379 -8.24 -2.90 -10.94
N ARG A 380 -7.88 -1.63 -11.11
CA ARG A 380 -6.50 -1.23 -11.47
C ARG A 380 -5.48 -1.70 -10.44
N GLU A 381 -5.76 -1.55 -9.15
CA GLU A 381 -4.88 -2.04 -8.08
C GLU A 381 -4.77 -3.57 -8.04
N GLN A 382 -5.87 -4.30 -8.27
CA GLN A 382 -5.88 -5.76 -8.38
C GLN A 382 -4.97 -6.23 -9.53
N LEU A 383 -5.17 -5.69 -10.73
CA LEU A 383 -4.40 -6.06 -11.93
C LEU A 383 -2.92 -5.72 -11.74
N ALA A 384 -2.60 -4.51 -11.28
CA ALA A 384 -1.22 -4.10 -11.04
C ALA A 384 -0.51 -5.02 -10.04
N LEU A 385 -1.11 -5.30 -8.88
CA LEU A 385 -0.50 -6.14 -7.85
C LEU A 385 -0.51 -7.64 -8.16
N ALA A 386 -1.32 -8.10 -9.12
CA ALA A 386 -1.24 -9.46 -9.65
C ALA A 386 -0.10 -9.62 -10.68
N SER A 387 0.20 -8.56 -11.45
CA SER A 387 1.15 -8.59 -12.56
C SER A 387 2.63 -8.51 -12.17
N PHE A 388 2.98 -8.05 -10.96
CA PHE A 388 4.36 -8.09 -10.46
C PHE A 388 4.43 -8.37 -8.95
N ILE A 389 5.56 -8.92 -8.51
CA ILE A 389 5.85 -9.22 -7.10
C ILE A 389 7.20 -8.59 -6.75
N HIS A 390 7.22 -7.77 -5.69
CA HIS A 390 8.46 -7.19 -5.17
C HIS A 390 8.42 -7.06 -3.64
N PRO A 391 9.51 -7.36 -2.89
CA PRO A 391 9.52 -7.24 -1.43
C PRO A 391 9.20 -5.83 -0.89
N GLY A 392 9.45 -4.79 -1.69
CA GLY A 392 9.06 -3.41 -1.36
C GLY A 392 7.71 -2.96 -1.94
N SER A 393 6.95 -3.83 -2.62
CA SER A 393 5.52 -3.59 -2.86
C SER A 393 4.68 -4.25 -1.77
N VAL A 394 3.41 -3.89 -1.64
CA VAL A 394 2.48 -4.56 -0.73
C VAL A 394 2.12 -5.96 -1.24
N ASP A 395 2.18 -6.98 -0.39
CA ASP A 395 1.80 -8.34 -0.79
C ASP A 395 0.28 -8.44 -1.03
N LEU A 396 -0.12 -8.76 -2.27
CA LEU A 396 -1.45 -9.25 -2.61
C LEU A 396 -1.70 -10.59 -1.91
N ARG A 397 -2.87 -10.73 -1.26
CA ARG A 397 -3.28 -11.94 -0.51
C ARG A 397 -4.50 -12.63 -1.11
N ASP A 398 -5.44 -11.85 -1.64
CA ASP A 398 -6.61 -12.31 -2.38
C ASP A 398 -7.20 -11.16 -3.21
N ALA A 399 -7.97 -11.48 -4.24
CA ALA A 399 -8.73 -10.51 -5.02
C ALA A 399 -9.98 -11.17 -5.59
N GLY A 400 -11.02 -10.38 -5.84
CA GLY A 400 -12.20 -10.88 -6.52
C GLY A 400 -13.29 -9.82 -6.62
N THR A 401 -14.52 -10.31 -6.74
CA THR A 401 -15.72 -9.50 -6.88
C THR A 401 -16.76 -10.03 -5.90
N THR A 402 -17.49 -9.14 -5.22
CA THR A 402 -18.52 -9.52 -4.25
C THR A 402 -19.79 -10.02 -4.96
N GLU A 403 -20.71 -10.65 -4.23
CA GLU A 403 -22.08 -10.95 -4.72
C GLU A 403 -22.81 -9.72 -5.32
N ARG A 404 -22.39 -8.50 -4.97
CA ARG A 404 -22.94 -7.21 -5.47
C ARG A 404 -22.25 -6.71 -6.74
N ASN A 405 -21.38 -7.52 -7.33
CA ASN A 405 -20.47 -7.17 -8.41
C ASN A 405 -19.39 -6.14 -8.02
N ASP A 406 -19.21 -5.76 -6.74
CA ASP A 406 -18.19 -4.78 -6.33
C ASP A 406 -16.81 -5.45 -6.27
N PRO A 407 -15.77 -4.93 -6.94
CA PRO A 407 -14.43 -5.50 -6.87
C PRO A 407 -13.83 -5.28 -5.46
N TYR A 408 -13.13 -6.29 -4.94
CA TYR A 408 -12.39 -6.18 -3.68
C TYR A 408 -10.98 -6.74 -3.78
N ILE A 409 -10.06 -6.14 -3.05
CA ILE A 409 -8.66 -6.58 -2.96
C ILE A 409 -8.28 -6.77 -1.51
N VAL A 410 -7.60 -7.87 -1.19
CA VAL A 410 -7.08 -8.18 0.14
C VAL A 410 -5.56 -8.17 0.06
N VAL A 411 -4.95 -7.25 0.79
CA VAL A 411 -3.49 -7.11 0.90
C VAL A 411 -3.05 -7.33 2.34
N GLU A 412 -1.74 -7.42 2.56
CA GLU A 412 -1.22 -7.47 3.92
C GLU A 412 -1.53 -6.20 4.73
N MET A 413 -1.82 -6.38 6.02
CA MET A 413 -1.84 -5.27 6.97
C MET A 413 -0.40 -4.88 7.31
N LEU A 414 -0.04 -3.62 7.08
CA LEU A 414 1.30 -3.08 7.34
C LEU A 414 1.31 -2.26 8.63
N GLU A 415 2.24 -2.59 9.53
CA GLU A 415 2.51 -1.82 10.75
C GLU A 415 3.78 -0.98 10.56
N GLY A 416 3.64 0.34 10.53
CA GLY A 416 4.72 1.26 10.19
C GLY A 416 4.31 2.73 10.20
N ARG A 417 5.13 3.60 9.61
CA ARG A 417 4.84 5.03 9.41
C ARG A 417 5.00 5.40 7.94
N THR A 418 4.17 6.29 7.43
CA THR A 418 4.40 6.91 6.11
C THR A 418 5.67 7.76 6.15
N LEU A 419 6.33 7.96 5.01
CA LEU A 419 7.49 8.86 4.90
C LEU A 419 7.10 10.29 5.32
N GLU A 420 5.89 10.72 4.98
CA GLU A 420 5.32 11.98 5.47
C GLU A 420 5.25 12.03 7.01
N GLY A 421 4.62 11.04 7.64
CA GLY A 421 4.46 10.99 9.11
C GLY A 421 5.77 10.79 9.86
N LEU A 422 6.76 10.16 9.23
CA LEU A 422 8.12 10.01 9.72
C LEU A 422 8.85 11.36 9.71
N VAL A 423 8.84 12.07 8.58
CA VAL A 423 9.46 13.40 8.44
C VAL A 423 8.76 14.44 9.32
N ALA A 424 7.43 14.40 9.44
CA ALA A 424 6.68 15.25 10.35
C ALA A 424 7.06 15.03 11.83
N ALA A 425 7.52 13.83 12.19
CA ALA A 425 7.93 13.49 13.55
C ALA A 425 9.42 13.73 13.84
N ARG A 426 10.31 13.52 12.86
CA ARG A 426 11.79 13.61 13.01
C ARG A 426 12.41 14.88 12.43
N GLY A 427 11.69 15.61 11.57
CA GLY A 427 12.28 16.61 10.67
C GLY A 427 12.96 15.95 9.46
N ALA A 428 13.90 16.66 8.85
CA ALA A 428 14.72 16.13 7.77
C ALA A 428 15.49 14.86 8.20
N LEU A 429 15.53 13.86 7.33
CA LEU A 429 16.30 12.65 7.51
C LEU A 429 17.78 12.89 7.13
N PRO A 430 18.74 12.27 7.86
CA PRO A 430 20.13 12.18 7.44
C PRO A 430 20.27 11.72 5.98
N THR A 431 21.19 12.33 5.22
CA THR A 431 21.34 12.07 3.78
C THR A 431 21.44 10.58 3.43
N ALA A 432 22.16 9.76 4.21
CA ALA A 432 22.30 8.33 3.95
C ALA A 432 20.98 7.54 4.15
N GLU A 433 20.21 7.86 5.18
CA GLU A 433 18.89 7.25 5.43
C GLU A 433 17.90 7.63 4.33
N ALA A 434 17.88 8.92 3.95
CA ALA A 434 17.07 9.40 2.83
C ALA A 434 17.45 8.71 1.52
N CYS A 435 18.74 8.63 1.17
CA CYS A 435 19.19 7.94 -0.05
C CYS A 435 18.79 6.46 -0.06
N SER A 436 18.91 5.74 1.06
CA SER A 436 18.46 4.34 1.15
C SER A 436 16.95 4.19 0.94
N VAL A 437 16.13 5.08 1.51
CA VAL A 437 14.68 5.10 1.25
C VAL A 437 14.38 5.31 -0.23
N ILE A 438 15.02 6.31 -0.85
CA ILE A 438 14.82 6.64 -2.27
C ILE A 438 15.27 5.52 -3.20
N ARG A 439 16.41 4.88 -2.92
CA ARG A 439 16.92 3.71 -3.64
C ARG A 439 15.94 2.53 -3.55
N GLN A 440 15.37 2.28 -2.37
CA GLN A 440 14.35 1.23 -2.21
C GLN A 440 13.04 1.54 -2.98
N ILE A 441 12.57 2.79 -3.01
CA ILE A 441 11.40 3.17 -3.84
C ILE A 441 11.69 2.92 -5.32
N ALA A 442 12.88 3.33 -5.80
CA ALA A 442 13.28 3.16 -7.19
C ALA A 442 13.43 1.68 -7.61
N ASP A 443 13.88 0.80 -6.70
CA ASP A 443 13.96 -0.66 -6.88
C ASP A 443 12.57 -1.29 -7.10
N VAL A 444 11.56 -0.88 -6.31
CA VAL A 444 10.16 -1.34 -6.50
C VAL A 444 9.60 -0.89 -7.85
N LEU A 445 9.84 0.38 -8.20
CA LEU A 445 9.34 0.96 -9.44
C LEU A 445 10.05 0.38 -10.66
N ALA A 446 11.36 0.08 -10.60
CA ALA A 446 12.05 -0.68 -11.64
C ALA A 446 11.38 -2.04 -11.89
N ALA A 447 11.08 -2.81 -10.83
CA ALA A 447 10.41 -4.09 -10.95
C ALA A 447 8.98 -4.00 -11.54
N ALA A 448 8.27 -2.88 -11.32
CA ALA A 448 6.96 -2.61 -11.91
C ALA A 448 7.08 -2.14 -13.38
N HIS A 449 8.03 -1.26 -13.69
CA HIS A 449 8.31 -0.78 -15.05
C HIS A 449 8.77 -1.90 -15.98
N ASP A 450 9.57 -2.85 -15.49
CA ASP A 450 9.96 -4.08 -16.20
C ASP A 450 8.75 -5.01 -16.51
N ALA A 451 7.61 -4.81 -15.82
CA ALA A 451 6.34 -5.48 -16.07
C ALA A 451 5.34 -4.60 -16.86
N SER A 452 5.80 -3.48 -17.43
CA SER A 452 4.97 -2.46 -18.11
C SER A 452 3.94 -1.75 -17.23
N ILE A 453 4.16 -1.72 -15.92
CA ILE A 453 3.26 -1.10 -14.93
C ILE A 453 3.86 0.21 -14.43
N ARG A 454 3.19 1.33 -14.68
CA ARG A 454 3.40 2.60 -13.98
C ARG A 454 2.55 2.62 -12.72
N HIS A 455 3.08 3.13 -11.61
CA HIS A 455 2.33 3.33 -10.37
C HIS A 455 1.40 4.56 -10.44
N GLY A 456 1.85 5.65 -11.04
CA GLY A 456 1.05 6.86 -11.31
C GLY A 456 0.78 7.77 -10.10
N GLU A 457 1.14 7.35 -8.88
CA GLU A 457 0.85 8.11 -7.65
C GLU A 457 1.95 7.96 -6.58
N VAL A 458 3.22 8.05 -6.98
CA VAL A 458 4.35 8.00 -6.04
C VAL A 458 4.38 9.29 -5.20
N ARG A 459 3.88 9.22 -3.96
CA ARG A 459 3.86 10.32 -2.97
C ARG A 459 4.32 9.85 -1.58
N PRO A 460 4.80 10.75 -0.70
CA PRO A 460 5.26 10.39 0.65
C PRO A 460 4.21 9.72 1.56
N GLU A 461 2.92 9.93 1.29
CA GLU A 461 1.80 9.23 1.95
C GLU A 461 1.74 7.74 1.58
N ASN A 462 2.10 7.41 0.33
CA ASN A 462 2.06 6.07 -0.27
C ASN A 462 3.36 5.28 -0.03
N VAL A 463 4.35 5.88 0.65
CA VAL A 463 5.63 5.25 1.00
C VAL A 463 5.63 4.95 2.50
N LEU A 464 5.53 3.67 2.88
CA LEU A 464 5.58 3.25 4.28
C LEU A 464 6.96 2.71 4.66
N ILE A 465 7.45 3.09 5.82
CA ILE A 465 8.57 2.44 6.50
C ILE A 465 7.95 1.48 7.51
N VAL A 466 8.17 0.19 7.31
CA VAL A 466 7.59 -0.91 8.11
C VAL A 466 8.70 -1.74 8.73
N ARG A 467 8.41 -2.45 9.83
CA ARG A 467 9.28 -3.55 10.30
C ARG A 467 8.78 -4.86 9.73
N ASP A 468 9.67 -5.60 9.09
CA ASP A 468 9.38 -6.97 8.67
C ASP A 468 9.32 -7.93 9.88
N ALA A 469 9.04 -9.22 9.62
CA ALA A 469 8.94 -10.24 10.66
C ALA A 469 10.24 -10.45 11.47
N TRP A 470 11.37 -9.98 10.94
CA TRP A 470 12.72 -10.04 11.51
C TRP A 470 13.10 -8.74 12.24
N GLY A 471 12.22 -7.73 12.24
CA GLY A 471 12.44 -6.42 12.87
C GLY A 471 13.31 -5.48 12.04
N VAL A 472 13.65 -5.84 10.80
CA VAL A 472 14.41 -4.97 9.89
C VAL A 472 13.45 -3.98 9.24
N GLU A 473 13.85 -2.72 9.21
CA GLU A 473 13.04 -1.66 8.60
C GLU A 473 13.21 -1.65 7.07
N ARG A 474 12.07 -1.63 6.37
CA ARG A 474 12.00 -1.64 4.90
C ARG A 474 11.00 -0.64 4.40
N VAL A 475 11.22 -0.17 3.17
CA VAL A 475 10.22 0.60 2.43
C VAL A 475 9.21 -0.34 1.79
N LYS A 476 7.92 -0.03 1.96
CA LYS A 476 6.77 -0.60 1.25
C LYS A 476 6.05 0.52 0.50
N LEU A 477 6.00 0.41 -0.82
CA LEU A 477 5.22 1.27 -1.70
C LEU A 477 3.81 0.68 -1.85
N VAL A 478 2.80 1.48 -1.54
CA VAL A 478 1.39 1.05 -1.44
C VAL A 478 0.49 1.92 -2.32
N ASN A 479 -0.79 1.54 -2.41
CA ASN A 479 -1.84 2.32 -3.08
C ASN A 479 -1.66 2.41 -4.60
N TRP A 480 -1.80 1.27 -5.27
CA TRP A 480 -1.67 1.14 -6.73
C TRP A 480 -2.99 1.45 -7.47
N GLU A 481 -3.89 2.20 -6.83
CA GLU A 481 -5.22 2.58 -7.36
C GLU A 481 -5.13 3.46 -8.63
N ALA A 482 -4.02 4.17 -8.82
CA ALA A 482 -3.73 4.99 -9.99
C ALA A 482 -2.83 4.28 -11.03
N ALA A 483 -2.55 2.99 -10.85
CA ALA A 483 -1.64 2.26 -11.72
C ALA A 483 -2.18 2.15 -13.15
N ILE A 484 -1.25 2.18 -14.10
CA ILE A 484 -1.53 2.03 -15.53
C ILE A 484 -0.61 0.95 -16.07
N ILE A 485 -1.21 -0.12 -16.57
CA ILE A 485 -0.54 -1.16 -17.37
C ILE A 485 -0.53 -0.64 -18.82
N ALA A 486 0.64 -0.64 -19.46
CA ALA A 486 0.80 -0.16 -20.82
C ALA A 486 1.00 -1.33 -21.81
N ASP A 487 0.51 -1.20 -23.03
CA ASP A 487 0.74 -2.14 -24.15
C ASP A 487 2.16 -2.05 -24.73
N GLY A 488 3.16 -1.83 -23.87
CA GLY A 488 4.54 -1.53 -24.24
C GLY A 488 5.33 -0.96 -23.07
N ALA A 489 6.38 -0.18 -23.33
CA ALA A 489 7.15 0.48 -22.27
C ALA A 489 6.29 1.53 -21.54
N ALA A 490 6.21 1.44 -20.20
CA ALA A 490 5.49 2.40 -19.40
C ALA A 490 6.17 3.79 -19.44
N ASP A 491 5.38 4.86 -19.53
CA ASP A 491 5.89 6.23 -19.36
C ASP A 491 6.15 6.51 -17.86
N VAL A 492 7.42 6.35 -17.48
CA VAL A 492 7.93 6.44 -16.10
C VAL A 492 8.06 7.87 -15.56
N ALA A 493 7.80 8.90 -16.37
CA ALA A 493 8.13 10.28 -16.02
C ALA A 493 7.37 10.82 -14.80
N ILE A 494 6.16 10.32 -14.56
CA ILE A 494 5.33 10.65 -13.38
C ILE A 494 5.94 10.02 -12.12
N ASP A 495 6.30 8.73 -12.19
CA ASP A 495 6.84 8.00 -11.05
C ASP A 495 8.21 8.54 -10.63
N LEU A 496 9.08 8.86 -11.61
CA LEU A 496 10.36 9.54 -11.35
C LEU A 496 10.18 10.90 -10.67
N ALA A 497 9.22 11.72 -11.11
CA ALA A 497 8.93 13.01 -10.46
C ALA A 497 8.43 12.81 -9.01
N GLY A 498 7.63 11.77 -8.76
CA GLY A 498 7.18 11.38 -7.43
C GLY A 498 8.31 10.89 -6.50
N ILE A 499 9.28 10.13 -7.03
CA ILE A 499 10.52 9.81 -6.30
C ILE A 499 11.25 11.09 -5.91
N GLY A 500 11.38 12.05 -6.84
CA GLY A 500 11.99 13.36 -6.58
C GLY A 500 11.30 14.13 -5.46
N ALA A 501 9.96 14.13 -5.43
CA ALA A 501 9.18 14.75 -4.36
C ALA A 501 9.41 14.07 -3.00
N CYS A 502 9.48 12.73 -2.96
CA CYS A 502 9.83 11.97 -1.78
C CYS A 502 11.26 12.30 -1.29
N ALA A 503 12.21 12.41 -2.21
CA ALA A 503 13.61 12.73 -1.90
C ALA A 503 13.75 14.14 -1.33
N PHE A 504 13.05 15.12 -1.91
CA PHE A 504 13.01 16.47 -1.37
C PHE A 504 12.43 16.51 0.03
N LEU A 505 11.28 15.84 0.27
CA LEU A 505 10.68 15.82 1.61
C LEU A 505 11.62 15.18 2.64
N ALA A 506 12.20 14.03 2.31
CA ALA A 506 13.14 13.32 3.17
C ALA A 506 14.36 14.18 3.53
N LEU A 507 14.97 14.87 2.55
CA LEU A 507 16.20 15.64 2.76
C LEU A 507 15.96 17.06 3.31
N ALA A 508 14.85 17.71 2.98
CA ALA A 508 14.56 19.09 3.38
C ALA A 508 13.67 19.19 4.64
N GLY A 509 12.99 18.10 5.02
CA GLY A 509 12.04 18.09 6.14
C GLY A 509 10.70 18.79 5.85
N ARG A 510 10.45 19.18 4.59
CA ARG A 510 9.28 19.93 4.13
C ARG A 510 8.98 19.66 2.66
N THR A 511 7.78 19.98 2.21
CA THR A 511 7.43 19.97 0.77
C THR A 511 8.18 21.06 0.00
N ARG A 512 8.37 20.83 -1.30
CA ARG A 512 9.00 21.77 -2.23
C ARG A 512 7.99 22.82 -2.69
N ASN A 513 8.41 24.09 -2.75
CA ASN A 513 7.62 25.15 -3.38
C ASN A 513 7.92 25.27 -4.88
N GLU A 514 6.99 25.78 -5.67
CA GLU A 514 7.23 26.04 -7.10
C GLU A 514 8.37 27.07 -7.29
N GLY A 515 9.19 26.85 -8.32
CA GLY A 515 10.40 27.66 -8.57
C GLY A 515 11.56 27.43 -7.58
N GLU A 516 11.39 26.62 -6.54
CA GLU A 516 12.43 26.40 -5.53
C GLU A 516 13.63 25.63 -6.09
N ALA A 517 14.82 26.21 -5.94
CA ALA A 517 16.08 25.64 -6.40
C ALA A 517 16.60 24.57 -5.42
N VAL A 518 16.99 23.40 -5.94
CA VAL A 518 17.39 22.22 -5.15
C VAL A 518 18.62 22.46 -4.26
N ARG A 519 19.48 23.43 -4.61
CA ARG A 519 20.58 23.92 -3.76
C ARG A 519 20.15 24.51 -2.40
N SER A 520 18.84 24.70 -2.16
CA SER A 520 18.29 25.22 -0.90
C SER A 520 17.82 24.13 0.08
N ILE A 521 17.94 22.84 -0.28
CA ILE A 521 17.66 21.73 0.64
C ILE A 521 18.49 21.90 1.92
N GLY A 522 17.84 21.75 3.08
CA GLY A 522 18.48 21.91 4.40
C GLY A 522 18.50 23.33 4.97
N SER A 523 18.11 24.38 4.23
CA SER A 523 18.17 25.79 4.69
C SER A 523 17.19 26.20 5.80
N GLY A 524 16.43 25.26 6.37
CA GLY A 524 15.46 25.51 7.45
C GLY A 524 16.07 25.50 8.85
N SER A 525 15.35 26.06 9.84
CA SER A 525 15.79 26.14 11.22
C SER A 525 15.98 24.75 11.87
N GLY A 526 17.22 24.24 11.86
CA GLY A 526 17.61 23.01 12.54
C GLY A 526 18.47 22.03 11.74
N ALA A 527 18.66 22.23 10.43
CA ALA A 527 19.41 21.30 9.58
C ALA A 527 20.76 21.89 9.10
N PRO A 528 21.91 21.36 9.57
CA PRO A 528 23.23 21.69 9.03
C PRO A 528 23.71 20.57 8.09
N GLN A 529 23.16 20.49 6.87
CA GLN A 529 23.65 19.54 5.88
C GLN A 529 23.54 20.11 4.46
N GLU A 530 24.63 20.69 3.96
CA GLU A 530 24.80 20.93 2.53
C GLU A 530 24.92 19.57 1.82
N LEU A 531 24.10 19.37 0.77
CA LEU A 531 24.20 18.17 -0.05
C LEU A 531 25.48 18.19 -0.88
N PRO A 532 26.17 17.04 -1.07
CA PRO A 532 27.23 16.91 -2.06
C PRO A 532 26.75 17.39 -3.44
N PRO A 533 27.53 18.17 -4.21
CA PRO A 533 27.07 18.74 -5.48
C PRO A 533 26.56 17.71 -6.49
N ALA A 534 27.17 16.51 -6.51
CA ALA A 534 26.70 15.39 -7.33
C ALA A 534 25.28 14.94 -6.94
N LEU A 535 25.03 14.72 -5.64
CA LEU A 535 23.72 14.31 -5.14
C LEU A 535 22.67 15.41 -5.34
N ALA A 536 23.03 16.67 -5.11
CA ALA A 536 22.16 17.81 -5.41
C ALA A 536 21.76 17.87 -6.90
N SER A 537 22.69 17.53 -7.81
CA SER A 537 22.42 17.41 -9.25
C SER A 537 21.43 16.27 -9.55
N VAL A 538 21.64 15.08 -8.98
CA VAL A 538 20.74 13.91 -9.15
C VAL A 538 19.33 14.23 -8.67
N ILE A 539 19.19 14.80 -7.47
CA ILE A 539 17.89 15.20 -6.94
C ILE A 539 17.25 16.30 -7.80
N ALA A 540 18.03 17.26 -8.33
CA ALA A 540 17.52 18.27 -9.26
C ALA A 540 17.04 17.71 -10.59
N ARG A 541 17.76 16.75 -11.16
CA ARG A 541 17.41 16.05 -12.41
C ARG A 541 16.11 15.25 -12.25
N THR A 542 15.94 14.60 -11.10
CA THR A 542 14.71 13.87 -10.71
C THR A 542 13.51 14.81 -10.53
N LEU A 543 13.74 16.02 -10.00
CA LEU A 543 12.74 17.05 -9.71
C LEU A 543 12.43 18.01 -10.88
N GLY A 544 12.99 17.76 -12.07
CA GLY A 544 12.93 18.67 -13.22
C GLY A 544 11.51 18.91 -13.75
N GLY A 545 11.23 20.11 -14.27
CA GLY A 545 9.95 20.45 -14.92
C GLY A 545 9.79 19.87 -16.33
N ALA A 546 8.72 20.26 -17.03
CA ALA A 546 8.54 19.92 -18.45
C ALA A 546 9.69 20.53 -19.28
N GLY A 547 10.35 19.70 -20.11
CA GLY A 547 11.51 20.12 -20.91
C GLY A 547 12.86 20.10 -20.18
N ALA A 548 12.93 19.66 -18.92
CA ALA A 548 14.21 19.35 -18.28
C ALA A 548 14.76 18.00 -18.77
N ASP A 549 16.09 17.87 -18.81
CA ASP A 549 16.77 16.57 -18.94
C ASP A 549 16.45 15.73 -17.68
N ARG A 550 15.43 14.88 -17.76
CA ARG A 550 15.04 13.94 -16.71
C ARG A 550 15.71 12.60 -16.96
N PHE A 551 15.84 11.80 -15.91
CA PHE A 551 16.10 10.37 -16.05
C PHE A 551 15.06 9.72 -16.96
N THR A 552 15.52 8.78 -17.79
CA THR A 552 14.68 8.03 -18.74
C THR A 552 14.17 6.71 -18.14
N SER A 553 14.81 6.24 -17.06
CA SER A 553 14.41 5.04 -16.32
C SER A 553 14.75 5.16 -14.83
N THR A 554 14.08 4.36 -14.00
CA THR A 554 14.43 4.20 -12.57
C THR A 554 15.82 3.60 -12.38
N LYS A 555 16.27 2.76 -13.31
CA LYS A 555 17.63 2.19 -13.29
C LYS A 555 18.70 3.28 -13.46
N GLU A 556 18.54 4.18 -14.43
CA GLU A 556 19.44 5.32 -14.64
C GLU A 556 19.50 6.23 -13.40
N LEU A 557 18.36 6.41 -12.71
CA LEU A 557 18.30 7.13 -11.43
C LEU A 557 19.05 6.41 -10.31
N VAL A 558 18.90 5.07 -10.17
CA VAL A 558 19.63 4.29 -9.16
C VAL A 558 21.13 4.33 -9.41
N GLU A 559 21.59 4.12 -10.65
CA GLU A 559 23.01 4.20 -11.01
C GLU A 559 23.61 5.59 -10.70
N ALA A 560 22.86 6.66 -10.94
CA ALA A 560 23.28 8.02 -10.61
C ALA A 560 23.24 8.31 -9.10
N LEU A 561 22.28 7.75 -8.36
CA LEU A 561 22.24 7.82 -6.89
C LEU A 561 23.42 7.07 -6.26
N ASP A 562 23.69 5.83 -6.68
CA ASP A 562 24.78 5.01 -6.13
C ASP A 562 26.16 5.63 -6.40
N ALA A 563 26.33 6.38 -7.50
CA ALA A 563 27.54 7.14 -7.81
C ALA A 563 27.69 8.45 -7.01
N ALA A 564 26.61 8.98 -6.42
CA ALA A 564 26.57 10.31 -5.81
C ALA A 564 26.24 10.32 -4.30
N ALA A 565 25.62 9.26 -3.80
CA ALA A 565 25.20 9.11 -2.42
C ALA A 565 26.36 8.66 -1.51
N PRO A 566 26.27 8.94 -0.19
CA PRO A 566 27.12 8.25 0.79
C PRO A 566 26.85 6.73 0.77
N PRO A 567 27.82 5.89 1.17
CA PRO A 567 27.61 4.44 1.25
C PRO A 567 26.40 4.10 2.13
N GLU A 568 25.66 3.07 1.73
CA GLU A 568 24.40 2.72 2.39
C GLU A 568 24.57 2.39 3.88
N PRO A 569 23.62 2.79 4.74
CA PRO A 569 23.55 2.29 6.09
C PRO A 569 23.19 0.80 6.08
N THR A 570 23.92 -0.02 6.84
CA THR A 570 23.69 -1.48 6.93
C THR A 570 22.26 -1.83 7.36
N ARG A 571 21.60 -0.94 8.15
CA ARG A 571 20.18 -1.01 8.49
C ARG A 571 19.58 0.39 8.61
N LEU A 572 18.29 0.49 8.28
CA LEU A 572 17.45 1.63 8.65
C LEU A 572 17.02 1.51 10.12
N HIS A 573 17.12 2.62 10.85
CA HIS A 573 16.64 2.81 12.22
C HIS A 573 15.76 4.07 12.29
N LEU A 574 14.83 4.18 11.35
CA LEU A 574 13.91 5.29 11.17
C LEU A 574 12.80 5.30 12.22
N LEU A 575 12.29 4.12 12.62
CA LEU A 575 11.20 4.00 13.60
C LEU A 575 11.70 3.92 15.06
N ASP A 576 13.01 3.72 15.30
CA ASP A 576 13.61 3.75 16.64
C ASP A 576 13.79 5.19 17.14
N ALA A 577 12.86 5.65 17.98
CA ALA A 577 12.87 7.03 18.48
C ALA A 577 13.69 7.22 19.78
N LYS A 578 14.84 7.89 19.66
CA LYS A 578 15.25 8.91 20.62
C LYS A 578 15.78 10.14 19.86
N PRO A 579 15.32 11.36 20.17
CA PRO A 579 15.94 12.57 19.61
C PRO A 579 17.33 12.75 20.21
N GLU A 580 18.38 12.73 19.38
CA GLU A 580 19.74 12.95 19.85
C GLU A 580 19.92 14.38 20.38
N ARG A 581 19.99 14.52 21.71
CA ARG A 581 20.57 15.71 22.32
C ARG A 581 22.08 15.71 22.04
N ARG A 582 22.53 16.45 21.02
CA ARG A 582 23.96 16.74 20.80
C ARG A 582 24.55 17.52 21.97
N GLY A 583 25.03 16.80 22.99
CA GLY A 583 25.88 17.35 24.04
C GLY A 583 27.32 17.46 23.54
N THR A 584 27.76 18.66 23.16
CA THR A 584 29.14 18.94 22.76
C THR A 584 30.08 18.88 23.96
N SER A 585 30.64 17.71 24.24
CA SER A 585 31.76 17.53 25.17
C SER A 585 33.05 18.08 24.56
N VAL A 586 33.28 19.39 24.70
CA VAL A 586 34.57 20.02 24.40
C VAL A 586 35.42 20.00 25.68
N ARG A 587 36.57 19.31 25.64
CA ARG A 587 37.55 19.33 26.74
C ARG A 587 38.14 20.74 26.88
N PRO A 588 38.27 21.30 28.11
CA PRO A 588 38.88 22.60 28.29
C PRO A 588 40.42 22.53 28.21
N GLY A 589 40.99 23.30 27.27
CA GLY A 589 42.40 23.71 27.28
C GLY A 589 42.59 24.99 28.11
N PRO A 590 43.81 25.29 28.60
CA PRO A 590 44.01 26.30 29.65
C PRO A 590 43.97 27.76 29.16
N ARG A 591 43.67 28.64 30.13
CA ARG A 591 43.48 30.10 30.01
C ARG A 591 44.72 30.85 29.50
N SER A 592 44.48 31.93 28.76
CA SER A 592 45.26 33.18 28.86
C SER A 592 44.29 34.35 29.09
N ALA A 593 44.76 35.44 29.69
CA ALA A 593 43.94 36.55 30.22
C ALA A 593 44.26 37.89 29.53
N SER A 594 43.59 38.97 29.97
CA SER A 594 43.78 40.39 29.60
C SER A 594 43.20 40.79 28.23
N VAL A 595 42.67 42.00 27.98
CA VAL A 595 42.63 43.29 28.71
C VAL A 595 41.25 43.98 28.54
N ALA A 596 40.86 44.86 29.47
CA ALA A 596 39.88 45.95 29.30
C ALA A 596 40.35 47.17 30.14
N PRO A 597 39.73 48.38 30.10
CA PRO A 597 38.69 48.89 29.21
C PRO A 597 39.33 49.85 28.15
N PRO A 598 39.06 51.18 27.97
CA PRO A 598 38.21 52.17 28.67
C PRO A 598 36.85 52.40 27.97
N ALA A 599 36.18 53.53 28.27
CA ALA A 599 34.96 54.07 27.64
C ALA A 599 35.02 55.61 27.63
N GLU A 600 34.26 56.26 26.73
CA GLU A 600 33.87 57.70 26.63
C GLU A 600 33.52 58.00 25.15
N GLU A 601 32.59 58.85 24.74
CA GLU A 601 31.23 59.21 25.24
C GLU A 601 30.50 59.98 24.11
N GLU A 602 29.20 59.71 23.88
CA GLU A 602 28.23 60.53 23.08
C GLU A 602 28.56 60.86 21.59
N GLU A 603 27.66 61.21 20.66
CA GLU A 603 26.21 61.47 20.67
C GLU A 603 25.63 61.25 19.23
N ALA A 604 24.49 60.55 19.04
CA ALA A 604 23.63 60.63 17.82
C ALA A 604 22.35 59.75 17.90
N THR A 605 21.38 60.15 18.72
CA THR A 605 19.92 59.99 18.51
C THR A 605 19.39 58.81 17.66
N GLU A 606 19.52 57.57 18.13
CA GLU A 606 18.74 56.46 17.57
C GLU A 606 17.33 56.38 18.20
N LYS A 607 16.30 56.38 17.35
CA LYS A 607 14.90 56.27 17.74
C LYS A 607 14.67 54.88 18.37
N PRO A 608 13.99 54.73 19.53
CA PRO A 608 13.85 53.42 20.15
C PRO A 608 13.19 52.41 19.22
N ALA A 609 13.91 51.32 18.92
CA ALA A 609 13.26 50.11 18.42
C ALA A 609 12.15 49.75 19.43
N PRO A 610 10.94 49.38 18.96
CA PRO A 610 9.85 49.05 19.87
C PRO A 610 10.30 47.91 20.78
N GLN A 611 10.20 48.13 22.10
CA GLN A 611 10.41 47.09 23.09
C GLN A 611 9.55 45.87 22.71
N PRO A 612 10.06 44.63 22.87
CA PRO A 612 9.25 43.46 22.63
C PRO A 612 8.00 43.52 23.51
N SER A 613 6.82 43.60 22.89
CA SER A 613 5.56 43.66 23.60
C SER A 613 5.45 42.45 24.53
N SER A 614 5.20 42.71 25.82
CA SER A 614 5.25 41.73 26.90
C SER A 614 4.19 40.61 26.84
N ASP A 615 3.39 40.57 25.78
CA ASP A 615 2.16 39.78 25.69
C ASP A 615 2.33 38.47 24.89
N ALA A 616 3.51 38.22 24.30
CA ALA A 616 3.77 37.03 23.49
C ALA A 616 4.08 35.75 24.30
N THR A 617 3.90 35.76 25.63
CA THR A 617 4.09 34.58 26.50
C THR A 617 2.90 34.29 27.41
N GLU A 618 1.68 34.33 26.87
CA GLU A 618 0.62 33.50 27.48
C GLU A 618 0.99 32.02 27.32
N LEU A 619 1.48 31.43 28.41
CA LEU A 619 1.64 29.98 28.56
C LEU A 619 0.33 29.29 28.16
N ARG A 620 0.41 28.42 27.13
CA ARG A 620 -0.75 27.71 26.55
C ARG A 620 -1.52 26.99 27.66
N ARG A 621 -2.68 27.54 28.01
CA ARG A 621 -3.41 27.23 29.26
C ARG A 621 -3.96 25.80 29.35
N TYR A 622 -4.13 25.12 28.20
CA TYR A 622 -4.64 23.76 28.10
C TYR A 622 -3.79 22.93 27.12
N PRO A 623 -3.48 21.65 27.44
CA PRO A 623 -2.86 20.73 26.48
C PRO A 623 -3.80 20.49 25.29
N ARG A 624 -3.23 20.30 24.09
CA ARG A 624 -3.98 20.02 22.86
C ARG A 624 -3.53 18.70 22.25
N ALA A 625 -4.46 17.96 21.66
CA ALA A 625 -4.19 16.73 20.89
C ALA A 625 -4.66 16.90 19.45
N ALA A 626 -3.96 16.29 18.50
CA ALA A 626 -4.39 16.25 17.11
C ALA A 626 -5.74 15.53 17.02
N TYR A 627 -6.73 16.15 16.38
CA TYR A 627 -8.08 15.61 16.27
C TYR A 627 -8.71 16.09 14.97
N ARG A 628 -8.96 15.17 14.04
CA ARG A 628 -9.48 15.45 12.71
C ARG A 628 -10.91 14.93 12.57
N THR A 629 -11.88 15.82 12.75
CA THR A 629 -13.30 15.57 12.48
C THR A 629 -13.83 16.66 11.53
N PRO A 630 -14.85 16.38 10.70
CA PRO A 630 -15.64 17.43 10.07
C PRO A 630 -16.20 18.40 11.11
N VAL A 631 -16.16 19.70 10.80
CA VAL A 631 -16.65 20.77 11.67
C VAL A 631 -17.55 21.68 10.86
N ARG A 632 -18.74 21.98 11.38
CA ARG A 632 -19.63 23.01 10.81
C ARG A 632 -19.70 24.19 11.77
N VAL A 633 -19.25 25.36 11.32
CA VAL A 633 -19.22 26.59 12.12
C VAL A 633 -20.39 27.48 11.71
N GLU A 634 -21.43 27.53 12.52
CA GLU A 634 -22.57 28.43 12.34
C GLU A 634 -22.20 29.83 12.85
N VAL A 635 -22.17 30.80 11.93
CA VAL A 635 -21.82 32.21 12.22
C VAL A 635 -23.09 33.06 12.12
N PRO A 636 -23.53 33.74 13.20
CA PRO A 636 -24.74 34.58 13.18
C PRO A 636 -24.70 35.62 12.06
N GLY A 637 -25.77 35.69 11.27
CA GLY A 637 -25.90 36.63 10.14
C GLY A 637 -25.11 36.29 8.87
N ILE A 638 -24.26 35.26 8.88
CA ILE A 638 -23.49 34.82 7.70
C ILE A 638 -23.90 33.41 7.25
N GLY A 639 -24.29 32.53 8.19
CA GLY A 639 -24.68 31.15 7.92
C GLY A 639 -23.64 30.12 8.35
N ALA A 640 -23.78 28.88 7.86
CA ALA A 640 -22.89 27.78 8.20
C ALA A 640 -21.66 27.75 7.28
N VAL A 641 -20.47 27.70 7.87
CA VAL A 641 -19.18 27.54 7.18
C VAL A 641 -18.61 26.17 7.52
N ASP A 642 -18.49 25.32 6.51
CA ASP A 642 -17.97 23.96 6.69
C ASP A 642 -16.42 23.93 6.68
N GLY A 643 -15.85 23.01 7.46
CA GLY A 643 -14.42 22.88 7.70
C GLY A 643 -14.04 21.54 8.35
N ARG A 644 -12.79 21.46 8.83
CA ARG A 644 -12.23 20.29 9.51
C ARG A 644 -11.40 20.75 10.72
N SER A 645 -11.49 20.07 11.86
CA SER A 645 -10.56 20.32 12.96
C SER A 645 -9.18 19.73 12.64
N GLU A 646 -8.12 20.34 13.17
CA GLU A 646 -6.76 19.78 13.17
C GLU A 646 -6.32 19.39 14.58
N ASP A 647 -6.72 20.16 15.60
CA ASP A 647 -6.50 19.85 17.01
C ASP A 647 -7.69 20.24 17.90
N ILE A 648 -7.73 19.65 19.09
CA ILE A 648 -8.71 19.93 20.13
C ILE A 648 -8.06 20.02 21.52
N SER A 649 -8.66 20.82 22.39
CA SER A 649 -8.40 20.93 23.82
C SER A 649 -9.66 21.33 24.59
N GLU A 650 -9.63 21.21 25.92
CA GLU A 650 -10.78 21.44 26.81
C GLU A 650 -11.50 22.78 26.61
N ARG A 651 -10.81 23.79 26.05
CA ARG A 651 -11.37 25.11 25.73
C ARG A 651 -11.06 25.61 24.32
N GLY A 652 -10.51 24.78 23.43
CA GLY A 652 -9.98 25.27 22.17
C GLY A 652 -10.08 24.26 21.04
N LEU A 653 -10.48 24.74 19.87
CA LEU A 653 -10.53 23.97 18.63
C LEU A 653 -9.75 24.72 17.56
N PHE A 654 -8.84 24.03 16.87
CA PHE A 654 -8.20 24.59 15.68
C PHE A 654 -8.89 24.00 14.45
N VAL A 655 -9.43 24.85 13.58
CA VAL A 655 -10.27 24.46 12.43
C VAL A 655 -9.72 25.06 11.15
N VAL A 656 -9.78 24.31 10.05
CA VAL A 656 -9.55 24.79 8.69
C VAL A 656 -10.90 24.90 7.97
N THR A 657 -11.32 26.10 7.57
CA THR A 657 -12.66 26.40 7.04
C THR A 657 -12.63 26.79 5.56
N ARG A 658 -13.66 26.42 4.78
CA ARG A 658 -13.81 26.80 3.35
C ARG A 658 -14.41 28.20 3.15
N GLY A 659 -14.21 29.10 4.11
CA GLY A 659 -14.80 30.44 4.10
C GLY A 659 -14.19 31.37 5.13
N LYS A 660 -14.37 32.69 4.94
CA LYS A 660 -13.88 33.72 5.85
C LYS A 660 -14.82 33.88 7.05
N ILE A 661 -14.32 33.51 8.22
CA ILE A 661 -14.90 33.89 9.51
C ILE A 661 -14.08 35.05 10.06
N ALA A 662 -14.72 36.05 10.67
CA ALA A 662 -14.05 37.23 11.22
C ALA A 662 -13.44 36.96 12.60
N ASP A 663 -12.35 37.64 12.93
CA ASP A 663 -11.79 37.65 14.28
C ASP A 663 -12.80 38.28 15.26
N GLY A 664 -12.93 37.69 16.45
CA GLY A 664 -13.93 38.09 17.45
C GLY A 664 -15.36 37.60 17.17
N ALA A 665 -15.62 36.90 16.06
CA ALA A 665 -16.96 36.38 15.78
C ALA A 665 -17.40 35.35 16.84
N GLN A 666 -18.60 35.55 17.38
CA GLN A 666 -19.33 34.53 18.14
C GLN A 666 -19.80 33.45 17.16
N VAL A 667 -19.59 32.19 17.49
CA VAL A 667 -19.91 31.06 16.61
C VAL A 667 -20.48 29.88 17.40
N THR A 668 -21.33 29.08 16.75
CA THR A 668 -21.72 27.75 17.24
C THR A 668 -21.00 26.71 16.40
N VAL A 669 -20.19 25.87 17.04
CA VAL A 669 -19.32 24.90 16.37
C VAL A 669 -19.88 23.50 16.56
N ARG A 670 -20.17 22.82 15.46
CA ARG A 670 -20.75 21.47 15.47
C ARG A 670 -19.70 20.46 15.02
N PHE A 671 -19.39 19.51 15.87
CA PHE A 671 -18.32 18.53 15.66
C PHE A 671 -18.58 17.24 16.47
N ALA A 672 -17.98 16.12 16.07
CA ALA A 672 -18.07 14.88 16.83
C ALA A 672 -17.16 14.91 18.08
N LEU A 673 -17.55 14.24 19.16
CA LEU A 673 -16.67 14.02 20.32
C LEU A 673 -15.64 12.91 20.06
N PRO A 674 -14.44 12.98 20.66
CA PRO A 674 -13.33 12.10 20.32
C PRO A 674 -13.43 10.66 20.86
N ILE A 675 -14.37 10.35 21.77
CA ILE A 675 -14.47 9.03 22.39
C ILE A 675 -15.71 8.26 21.92
N ASP A 676 -16.90 8.88 21.98
CA ASP A 676 -18.16 8.23 21.58
C ASP A 676 -18.64 8.59 20.16
N GLY A 677 -17.98 9.53 19.48
CA GLY A 677 -18.36 10.02 18.16
C GLY A 677 -19.63 10.88 18.12
N LYS A 678 -20.23 11.20 19.28
CA LYS A 678 -21.48 11.96 19.36
C LYS A 678 -21.28 13.38 18.87
N VAL A 679 -22.11 13.83 17.93
CA VAL A 679 -22.08 15.22 17.44
C VAL A 679 -22.65 16.16 18.49
N VAL A 680 -21.85 17.14 18.91
CA VAL A 680 -22.21 18.21 19.83
C VAL A 680 -22.18 19.56 19.13
N SER A 681 -22.90 20.53 19.69
CA SER A 681 -22.89 21.93 19.27
C SER A 681 -22.38 22.79 20.42
N GLU A 682 -21.20 23.37 20.30
CA GLU A 682 -20.56 24.16 21.36
C GLU A 682 -20.40 25.62 20.95
N SER A 683 -20.73 26.56 21.84
CA SER A 683 -20.51 27.98 21.59
C SER A 683 -19.03 28.36 21.77
N GLY A 684 -18.54 29.26 20.92
CA GLY A 684 -17.17 29.74 20.96
C GLY A 684 -16.96 31.10 20.33
N VAL A 685 -15.75 31.63 20.49
CA VAL A 685 -15.29 32.89 19.89
C VAL A 685 -14.09 32.60 19.00
N VAL A 686 -14.10 33.11 17.78
CA VAL A 686 -12.91 33.11 16.92
C VAL A 686 -11.86 34.06 17.50
N ARG A 687 -10.71 33.51 17.91
CA ARG A 687 -9.58 34.30 18.42
C ARG A 687 -8.66 34.78 17.30
N TRP A 688 -8.59 34.06 16.17
CA TRP A 688 -7.83 34.46 14.98
C TRP A 688 -8.26 33.66 13.74
N SER A 689 -8.21 34.28 12.56
CA SER A 689 -8.62 33.73 11.25
C SER A 689 -7.63 34.11 10.15
N ARG A 690 -6.63 33.25 9.94
CA ARG A 690 -5.50 33.50 9.04
C ARG A 690 -5.73 32.86 7.66
N ALA A 691 -5.34 33.60 6.62
CA ALA A 691 -5.18 33.02 5.29
C ALA A 691 -3.89 32.18 5.25
N PRO A 692 -3.85 31.09 4.45
CA PRO A 692 -2.58 30.51 4.03
C PRO A 692 -1.77 31.57 3.27
N HIS A 693 -0.44 31.53 3.36
CA HIS A 693 0.45 32.53 2.74
C HIS A 693 0.61 32.37 1.22
N SER A 694 -0.19 31.52 0.57
CA SER A 694 -0.30 31.41 -0.89
C SER A 694 -1.16 32.56 -1.43
N GLY A 695 -0.53 33.50 -2.13
CA GLY A 695 -1.18 34.70 -2.66
C GLY A 695 -2.02 34.44 -3.92
N ASP A 696 -3.10 33.68 -3.78
CA ASP A 696 -4.08 33.47 -4.86
C ASP A 696 -5.51 33.84 -4.44
N GLY A 697 -6.25 34.43 -5.38
CA GLY A 697 -7.46 35.19 -5.12
C GLY A 697 -8.75 34.37 -5.21
N GLY A 698 -9.33 34.02 -4.05
CA GLY A 698 -10.71 33.50 -3.96
C GLY A 698 -10.80 32.04 -3.51
N GLY A 699 -11.62 31.78 -2.48
CA GLY A 699 -12.00 30.42 -2.06
C GLY A 699 -11.00 29.63 -1.21
N ALA A 700 -9.76 30.10 -1.01
CA ALA A 700 -8.74 29.38 -0.25
C ALA A 700 -9.14 29.07 1.21
N ALA A 701 -8.88 27.83 1.64
CA ALA A 701 -9.20 27.35 2.99
C ALA A 701 -8.40 28.10 4.07
N ARG A 702 -9.05 28.51 5.16
CA ARG A 702 -8.48 29.41 6.18
C ARG A 702 -8.27 28.71 7.51
N ALA A 703 -7.18 29.06 8.19
CA ALA A 703 -6.83 28.56 9.51
C ALA A 703 -7.52 29.42 10.58
N VAL A 704 -8.39 28.83 11.40
CA VAL A 704 -9.24 29.52 12.38
C VAL A 704 -9.05 28.90 13.77
N GLY A 705 -8.59 29.70 14.72
CA GLY A 705 -8.52 29.33 16.13
C GLY A 705 -9.79 29.74 16.86
N ILE A 706 -10.53 28.77 17.41
CA ILE A 706 -11.77 29.00 18.16
C ILE A 706 -11.55 28.65 19.64
N GLU A 707 -11.96 29.54 20.54
CA GLU A 707 -12.06 29.28 21.98
C GLU A 707 -13.50 28.92 22.35
N LEU A 708 -13.71 27.78 23.00
CA LEU A 708 -15.03 27.32 23.45
C LEU A 708 -15.38 28.04 24.76
N THR A 709 -16.49 28.79 24.77
CA THR A 709 -16.85 29.67 25.89
C THR A 709 -17.44 28.90 27.07
N SER A 710 -18.36 27.97 26.77
CA SER A 710 -19.04 27.14 27.78
C SER A 710 -19.27 25.71 27.27
N PRO A 711 -18.19 24.93 27.02
CA PRO A 711 -18.32 23.56 26.54
C PRO A 711 -19.08 22.68 27.55
N GLY A 712 -19.92 21.77 27.05
CA GLY A 712 -20.72 20.87 27.89
C GLY A 712 -19.85 19.99 28.81
N PRO A 713 -20.32 19.63 30.03
CA PRO A 713 -19.49 18.90 31.00
C PRO A 713 -19.05 17.52 30.50
N GLU A 714 -19.86 16.84 29.70
CA GLU A 714 -19.47 15.57 29.07
C GLU A 714 -18.47 15.79 27.92
N SER A 715 -18.63 16.86 27.13
CA SER A 715 -17.65 17.27 26.10
C SER A 715 -16.28 17.54 26.71
N VAL A 716 -16.21 18.34 27.78
CA VAL A 716 -14.96 18.61 28.52
C VAL A 716 -14.32 17.32 29.01
N LYS A 717 -15.11 16.43 29.63
CA LYS A 717 -14.63 15.15 30.17
C LYS A 717 -14.08 14.22 29.08
N GLN A 718 -14.74 14.10 27.93
CA GLN A 718 -14.25 13.29 26.82
C GLN A 718 -13.01 13.89 26.14
N ILE A 719 -13.01 15.21 25.93
CA ILE A 719 -11.85 15.92 25.35
C ILE A 719 -10.65 15.82 26.28
N SER A 720 -10.81 16.05 27.59
CA SER A 720 -9.74 15.92 28.59
C SER A 720 -9.14 14.51 28.63
N ARG A 721 -10.00 13.48 28.63
CA ARG A 721 -9.58 12.07 28.60
C ARG A 721 -8.87 11.70 27.29
N TYR A 722 -9.35 12.20 26.15
CA TYR A 722 -8.70 12.00 24.85
C TYR A 722 -7.33 12.69 24.79
N VAL A 723 -7.24 13.95 25.20
CA VAL A 723 -5.97 14.69 25.25
C VAL A 723 -4.96 14.02 26.18
N SER A 724 -5.42 13.49 27.32
CA SER A 724 -4.57 12.73 28.25
C SER A 724 -4.07 11.41 27.65
N PHE A 725 -4.91 10.69 26.90
CA PHE A 725 -4.52 9.46 26.20
C PHE A 725 -3.47 9.75 25.12
N MET A 726 -3.74 10.72 24.23
CA MET A 726 -2.81 11.13 23.16
C MET A 726 -1.51 11.80 23.69
N ALA A 727 -1.46 12.17 24.98
CA ALA A 727 -0.26 12.66 25.64
C ALA A 727 0.59 11.54 26.25
N ALA A 728 0.00 10.37 26.54
CA ALA A 728 0.72 9.18 27.05
C ALA A 728 1.35 8.32 25.94
N GLU A 729 0.99 8.56 24.67
CA GLU A 729 1.62 7.98 23.47
C GLU A 729 2.84 8.78 22.96
N LYS A 730 3.29 9.80 23.70
CA LYS A 730 4.45 10.67 23.39
C LYS A 730 5.60 10.47 24.37
#